data_AF-A0A4R1K810-F1
#
_entry.id   AF-A0A4R1K810-F1
#
_cell.length_a   1.000
_cell.length_b   1.000
_cell.length_c   1.000
_cell.angle_alpha   90.00
_cell.angle_beta   90.00
_cell.angle_gamma   90.00
#
_symmetry.space_group_name_H-M   'P 1'
#
loop_
_entity.id
_entity.type
_entity.pdbx_description
1 polymer ?
#
loop_
_entity_poly.entity_id
_entity_poly.type
_entity_poly.pdbx_seq_one_letter_code
_entity_poly.pdbx_strand_id
1 'polypeptide(L)'
;MSKRILVLLMLALTCTFLLVGCGGSDGSDGKDGADADSAAIIAELKAQLESGAITIAQYEQAIADLQAAATAGKITQVESCAVCHNDVAGTHEVEAYPAASGIGVTYGADTATITFSAKVDGVALSGAAQGVTPTVSAYAYYYVAAQSTAIAGTQETTRGFVRASIPSASVAISETGTTGNYTVVLSNMAVNAPNLTLGTTPVRFMLTFNKPVSSTQSAQAMTFTYDSGTLPELLVDDNGCVRCHTSVFETNAATATAHHGAYQPQGKACVVCHSRAAGYSNGTLGGGSGSSTELGHRLTNYVHGVHNSENMLGGIFVRSYNSTTNEPTTTTPNGSSTFAIGFPTNVADCEVCHTSSTQVAAVTADTQMNLTLCKSCHRGNKNVWNSAGAGYSDAIADVWAAIPFSTTAVRDIHTSMTEASNCLTCHGAAGIARSFNKIHTGKSASRENGKNIYYFTPEVAVNTTTSVMTITWGAFIDTNSNGTYEAGTDTKVDVKNTTDTTKPIFMQSYTDRVVDGVAKSDGVRILVGYYGKGTKDVVAYDGYTKTNLTTTSAATSGYTTYDASTGKATTTVKLNATTIANYSVTGGIVGIIGIPWVNGENAIVRSVAAEYNVDGTAVTAPRGAVANDTKCDACHNSIAIHLEEASTGAHGHTAIGKVDVCRICHVPSAAAGHYPQQSRSIDSYIHAIHEGQATFASYGSLKIEYPKSTADCLACHDSGTYEVPDQSKAIGGILSGSEGKNTTADQFTYGPAAVACGGCHRAYPLIIGDAGKLASFNAHTKTFGYKVAVSDMSYLDVVKAVFKLF
;
A
#
# COMPACT_ATOMS: atom_id res chain seq x y z
N MET A 1 26.04 -16.08 -43.64
CA MET A 1 25.02 -16.92 -42.98
C MET A 1 24.09 -17.49 -44.03
N SER A 2 23.88 -18.80 -44.07
CA SER A 2 23.11 -19.45 -45.14
C SER A 2 21.61 -19.23 -44.93
N LYS A 3 20.88 -19.02 -46.03
CA LYS A 3 19.41 -18.87 -46.04
C LYS A 3 18.67 -20.03 -45.35
N ARG A 4 19.32 -21.18 -45.17
CA ARG A 4 18.77 -22.36 -44.49
C ARG A 4 18.72 -22.22 -42.96
N ILE A 5 19.66 -21.52 -42.34
CA ILE A 5 19.64 -21.27 -40.88
C ILE A 5 18.57 -20.23 -40.52
N LEU A 6 18.35 -19.24 -41.39
CA LEU A 6 17.30 -18.23 -41.21
C LEU A 6 15.89 -18.83 -41.37
N VAL A 7 15.71 -19.77 -42.30
CA VAL A 7 14.43 -20.49 -42.50
C VAL A 7 14.18 -21.51 -41.37
N LEU A 8 15.21 -22.14 -40.81
CA LEU A 8 15.10 -23.02 -39.63
C LEU A 8 14.78 -22.25 -38.34
N LEU A 9 15.33 -21.04 -38.16
CA LEU A 9 14.97 -20.15 -37.05
C LEU A 9 13.55 -19.56 -37.20
N MET A 10 13.10 -19.29 -38.43
CA MET A 10 11.72 -18.84 -38.68
C MET A 10 10.69 -19.97 -38.56
N LEU A 11 11.02 -21.21 -38.94
CA LEU A 11 10.11 -22.36 -38.79
C LEU A 11 9.99 -22.80 -37.32
N ALA A 12 11.08 -22.85 -36.56
CA ALA A 12 11.03 -23.15 -35.12
C ALA A 12 10.22 -22.10 -34.32
N LEU A 13 10.07 -20.88 -34.86
CA LEU A 13 9.31 -19.79 -34.27
C LEU A 13 7.83 -19.83 -34.66
N THR A 14 7.46 -20.39 -35.84
CA THR A 14 6.06 -20.52 -36.30
C THR A 14 5.33 -21.72 -35.70
N CYS A 15 6.05 -22.56 -34.98
CA CYS A 15 5.57 -23.82 -34.42
C CYS A 15 4.79 -23.59 -33.08
N THR A 16 5.15 -22.61 -32.26
CA THR A 16 4.48 -22.25 -30.97
C THR A 16 2.99 -21.81 -31.05
N PHE A 17 2.32 -21.97 -32.20
CA PHE A 17 1.19 -21.17 -32.65
C PHE A 17 -0.17 -21.85 -32.81
N LEU A 18 -0.46 -23.08 -32.36
CA LEU A 18 -1.82 -23.64 -32.59
C LEU A 18 -2.66 -24.02 -31.37
N LEU A 19 -2.14 -23.96 -30.14
CA LEU A 19 -2.98 -24.10 -28.94
C LEU A 19 -3.65 -22.77 -28.59
N VAL A 20 -4.87 -22.84 -28.08
CA VAL A 20 -5.70 -21.74 -27.54
C VAL A 20 -6.53 -20.98 -28.58
N GLY A 21 -7.58 -21.65 -29.04
CA GLY A 21 -8.82 -20.99 -29.43
C GLY A 21 -9.79 -21.01 -28.25
N CYS A 22 -9.97 -19.87 -27.57
CA CYS A 22 -11.23 -19.33 -27.01
C CYS A 22 -10.92 -18.20 -26.01
N GLY A 23 -11.57 -17.04 -26.17
CA GLY A 23 -11.37 -15.84 -25.37
C GLY A 23 -11.96 -15.93 -23.95
N GLY A 24 -11.29 -16.68 -23.07
CA GLY A 24 -11.50 -16.67 -21.62
C GLY A 24 -10.50 -15.76 -20.90
N SER A 25 -10.78 -15.39 -19.65
CA SER A 25 -9.96 -14.50 -18.82
C SER A 25 -8.51 -14.98 -18.70
N ASP A 26 -7.60 -14.07 -18.38
CA ASP A 26 -6.13 -14.27 -18.30
C ASP A 26 -5.68 -15.12 -17.11
N GLY A 27 -6.54 -16.02 -16.60
CA GLY A 27 -6.26 -16.92 -15.49
C GLY A 27 -5.99 -16.25 -14.15
N SER A 28 -6.06 -14.92 -14.11
CA SER A 28 -5.68 -14.09 -12.98
C SER A 28 -6.84 -13.80 -12.02
N ASP A 29 -8.08 -14.06 -12.47
CA ASP A 29 -9.32 -13.88 -11.71
C ASP A 29 -10.00 -15.21 -11.31
N GLY A 30 -9.29 -16.34 -11.41
CA GLY A 30 -9.79 -17.63 -10.94
C GLY A 30 -10.96 -18.25 -11.73
N LYS A 31 -11.43 -17.65 -12.84
CA LYS A 31 -12.57 -18.22 -13.59
C LYS A 31 -12.16 -19.30 -14.58
N ASP A 32 -13.06 -20.27 -14.76
CA ASP A 32 -12.91 -21.38 -15.70
C ASP A 32 -12.88 -20.89 -17.16
N GLY A 33 -12.00 -21.50 -17.95
CA GLY A 33 -11.85 -21.33 -19.38
C GLY A 33 -11.66 -22.72 -19.97
N ALA A 34 -11.84 -22.85 -21.28
CA ALA A 34 -11.93 -24.16 -21.93
C ALA A 34 -10.65 -25.00 -21.80
N ASP A 35 -10.83 -26.32 -21.74
CA ASP A 35 -9.76 -27.32 -21.63
C ASP A 35 -8.69 -27.21 -22.74
N ALA A 36 -7.49 -27.72 -22.47
CA ALA A 36 -6.40 -27.76 -23.43
C ALA A 36 -6.74 -28.58 -24.71
N ASP A 37 -6.56 -27.97 -25.89
CA ASP A 37 -6.84 -28.62 -27.18
C ASP A 37 -5.73 -29.61 -27.59
N SER A 38 -5.92 -30.88 -27.25
CA SER A 38 -5.01 -31.98 -27.61
C SER A 38 -4.59 -31.99 -29.09
N ALA A 39 -5.48 -31.61 -30.01
CA ALA A 39 -5.20 -31.64 -31.45
C ALA A 39 -4.14 -30.60 -31.85
N ALA A 40 -4.14 -29.46 -31.16
CA ALA A 40 -3.19 -28.39 -31.40
C ALA A 40 -1.77 -28.71 -30.88
N ILE A 41 -1.63 -29.44 -29.77
CA ILE A 41 -0.32 -29.95 -29.30
C ILE A 41 0.27 -30.92 -30.33
N ILE A 42 -0.54 -31.84 -30.84
CA ILE A 42 -0.11 -32.84 -31.83
C ILE A 42 0.33 -32.17 -33.13
N ALA A 43 -0.42 -31.16 -33.60
CA ALA A 43 -0.07 -30.39 -34.78
C ALA A 43 1.30 -29.70 -34.63
N GLU A 44 1.60 -29.23 -33.42
CA GLU A 44 2.86 -28.56 -33.12
C GLU A 44 4.06 -29.52 -33.04
N LEU A 45 3.92 -30.60 -32.27
CA LEU A 45 4.96 -31.64 -32.21
C LEU A 45 5.31 -32.14 -33.61
N LYS A 46 4.33 -32.20 -34.51
CA LYS A 46 4.53 -32.60 -35.90
C LYS A 46 5.29 -31.54 -36.70
N ALA A 47 4.99 -30.26 -36.51
CA ALA A 47 5.74 -29.16 -37.14
C ALA A 47 7.21 -29.10 -36.65
N GLN A 48 7.46 -29.41 -35.37
CA GLN A 48 8.81 -29.56 -34.83
C GLN A 48 9.55 -30.77 -35.41
N LEU A 49 8.85 -31.89 -35.59
CA LEU A 49 9.39 -33.06 -36.26
C LEU A 49 9.76 -32.75 -37.73
N GLU A 50 8.89 -32.03 -38.44
CA GLU A 50 9.09 -31.65 -39.85
C GLU A 50 10.21 -30.62 -40.03
N SER A 51 10.41 -29.72 -39.07
CA SER A 51 11.54 -28.77 -39.07
C SER A 51 12.86 -29.40 -38.61
N GLY A 52 12.84 -30.63 -38.07
CA GLY A 52 14.00 -31.33 -37.51
C GLY A 52 14.42 -30.83 -36.14
N ALA A 53 13.60 -30.01 -35.47
CA ALA A 53 13.84 -29.52 -34.12
C ALA A 53 13.76 -30.64 -33.06
N ILE A 54 12.96 -31.67 -33.35
CA ILE A 54 12.89 -32.90 -32.56
C ILE A 54 13.05 -34.13 -33.48
N THR A 55 13.56 -35.21 -32.91
CA THR A 55 13.66 -36.50 -33.59
C THR A 55 12.31 -37.22 -33.62
N ILE A 56 12.15 -38.18 -34.53
CA ILE A 56 10.97 -39.07 -34.59
C ILE A 56 10.72 -39.72 -33.22
N ALA A 57 11.77 -40.19 -32.53
CA ALA A 57 11.64 -40.81 -31.22
C ALA A 57 11.11 -39.83 -30.15
N GLN A 58 11.53 -38.57 -30.18
CA GLN A 58 11.01 -37.54 -29.26
C GLN A 58 9.55 -37.18 -29.56
N TYR A 59 9.18 -37.12 -30.85
CA TYR A 59 7.79 -36.93 -31.27
C TYR A 59 6.91 -38.09 -30.81
N GLU A 60 7.31 -39.34 -31.09
CA GLU A 60 6.58 -40.54 -30.72
C GLU A 60 6.40 -40.66 -29.20
N GLN A 61 7.45 -40.34 -28.42
CA GLN A 61 7.35 -40.31 -26.97
C GLN A 61 6.38 -39.24 -26.48
N ALA A 62 6.44 -38.02 -27.03
CA ALA A 62 5.54 -36.93 -26.63
C ALA A 62 4.08 -37.23 -26.97
N ILE A 63 3.81 -37.88 -28.13
CA ILE A 63 2.46 -38.36 -28.50
C ILE A 63 1.99 -39.44 -27.54
N ALA A 64 2.85 -40.40 -27.19
CA ALA A 64 2.51 -41.47 -26.26
C ALA A 64 2.19 -40.93 -24.86
N ASP A 65 2.98 -39.96 -24.37
CA ASP A 65 2.75 -39.28 -23.10
C ASP A 65 1.41 -38.51 -23.12
N LEU A 66 1.11 -37.81 -24.22
CA LEU A 66 -0.15 -37.08 -24.41
C LEU A 66 -1.36 -38.03 -24.37
N GLN A 67 -1.26 -39.15 -25.08
CA GLN A 67 -2.32 -40.15 -25.15
C GLN A 67 -2.52 -40.86 -23.82
N ALA A 68 -1.44 -41.13 -23.08
CA ALA A 68 -1.51 -41.69 -21.74
C ALA A 68 -2.21 -40.73 -20.76
N ALA A 69 -1.86 -39.44 -20.79
CA ALA A 69 -2.51 -38.41 -19.97
C ALA A 69 -4.00 -38.24 -20.31
N ALA A 70 -4.34 -38.24 -21.61
CA ALA A 70 -5.74 -38.14 -22.08
C ALA A 70 -6.58 -39.34 -21.64
N THR A 71 -6.02 -40.56 -21.76
CA THR A 71 -6.71 -41.81 -21.40
C THR A 71 -6.89 -41.95 -19.89
N ALA A 72 -5.99 -41.38 -19.09
CA ALA A 72 -6.09 -41.38 -17.63
C ALA A 72 -7.16 -40.40 -17.08
N GLY A 73 -7.81 -39.61 -17.93
CA GLY A 73 -8.73 -38.56 -17.48
C GLY A 73 -8.04 -37.43 -16.70
N LYS A 74 -6.71 -37.31 -16.83
CA LYS A 74 -5.89 -36.36 -16.07
C LYS A 74 -5.72 -35.01 -16.75
N ILE A 75 -5.98 -34.92 -18.06
CA ILE A 75 -5.93 -33.64 -18.78
C ILE A 75 -7.04 -32.67 -18.33
N THR A 76 -8.13 -33.16 -17.74
CA THR A 76 -9.30 -32.34 -17.34
C THR A 76 -9.21 -31.76 -15.93
N GLN A 77 -8.22 -32.14 -15.13
CA GLN A 77 -7.93 -31.46 -13.87
C GLN A 77 -6.44 -31.23 -13.82
N VAL A 78 -6.04 -30.07 -14.37
CA VAL A 78 -4.76 -29.47 -14.03
C VAL A 78 -4.69 -29.51 -12.49
N GLU A 79 -3.72 -30.22 -11.90
CA GLU A 79 -3.44 -30.15 -10.47
C GLU A 79 -2.95 -28.71 -10.18
N SER A 80 -3.90 -27.78 -10.15
CA SER A 80 -3.71 -26.44 -9.63
C SER A 80 -3.72 -26.56 -8.11
N CYS A 81 -3.04 -25.64 -7.43
CA CYS A 81 -3.10 -25.61 -5.96
C CYS A 81 -4.55 -25.56 -5.46
N ALA A 82 -5.51 -25.12 -6.29
CA ALA A 82 -6.94 -25.13 -5.99
C ALA A 82 -7.46 -26.55 -5.65
N VAL A 83 -6.99 -27.63 -6.29
CA VAL A 83 -7.48 -29.00 -6.02
C VAL A 83 -7.33 -29.38 -4.54
N CYS A 84 -6.20 -29.01 -3.94
CA CYS A 84 -5.90 -29.26 -2.53
C CYS A 84 -6.29 -28.08 -1.62
N HIS A 85 -6.48 -26.89 -2.19
CA HIS A 85 -6.82 -25.64 -1.52
C HIS A 85 -8.08 -25.03 -2.14
N ASN A 86 -9.21 -25.75 -2.10
CA ASN A 86 -10.46 -25.33 -2.76
C ASN A 86 -11.14 -24.11 -2.10
N ASP A 87 -10.58 -23.61 -1.00
CA ASP A 87 -11.09 -22.49 -0.21
C ASP A 87 -9.93 -21.62 0.29
N VAL A 88 -9.12 -21.13 -0.67
CA VAL A 88 -8.08 -20.13 -0.36
C VAL A 88 -8.73 -18.89 0.23
N ALA A 89 -9.89 -18.47 -0.30
CA ALA A 89 -10.66 -17.36 0.23
C ALA A 89 -11.00 -17.55 1.72
N GLY A 90 -11.67 -18.63 2.11
CA GLY A 90 -12.04 -18.87 3.51
C GLY A 90 -10.86 -19.12 4.45
N THR A 91 -9.71 -19.59 3.93
CA THR A 91 -8.49 -19.73 4.74
C THR A 91 -7.80 -18.39 5.00
N HIS A 92 -7.97 -17.41 4.10
CA HIS A 92 -7.39 -16.08 4.18
C HIS A 92 -8.42 -15.00 4.56
N GLU A 93 -9.69 -15.37 4.75
CA GLU A 93 -10.72 -14.45 5.22
C GLU A 93 -10.36 -13.94 6.61
N VAL A 94 -10.28 -12.62 6.74
CA VAL A 94 -10.05 -11.95 8.01
C VAL A 94 -11.26 -12.22 8.91
N GLU A 95 -11.01 -12.77 10.10
CA GLU A 95 -12.06 -13.02 11.09
C GLU A 95 -12.85 -11.74 11.35
N ALA A 96 -14.17 -11.81 11.20
CA ALA A 96 -15.01 -10.65 11.34
C ALA A 96 -15.05 -10.12 12.77
N TYR A 97 -14.92 -8.81 12.90
CA TYR A 97 -14.92 -8.17 14.20
C TYR A 97 -16.35 -7.82 14.66
N PRO A 98 -16.66 -7.94 15.97
CA PRO A 98 -17.96 -7.57 16.52
C PRO A 98 -18.22 -6.05 16.40
N ALA A 99 -19.30 -5.64 15.76
CA ALA A 99 -19.69 -4.24 15.57
C ALA A 99 -20.88 -3.83 16.45
N ALA A 100 -20.83 -2.59 16.98
CA ALA A 100 -21.94 -1.94 17.67
C ALA A 100 -22.79 -1.10 16.69
N SER A 101 -24.12 -1.11 16.83
CA SER A 101 -25.03 -0.22 16.11
C SER A 101 -26.16 0.26 17.01
N GLY A 102 -26.94 1.25 16.57
CA GLY A 102 -28.11 1.72 17.34
C GLY A 102 -27.77 2.31 18.71
N ILE A 103 -26.60 2.95 18.84
CA ILE A 103 -26.14 3.49 20.12
C ILE A 103 -27.00 4.68 20.53
N GLY A 104 -27.65 4.58 21.68
CA GLY A 104 -28.44 5.65 22.31
C GLY A 104 -27.97 5.89 23.74
N VAL A 105 -27.99 7.15 24.18
CA VAL A 105 -27.69 7.51 25.58
C VAL A 105 -28.77 8.38 26.15
N THR A 106 -29.26 8.02 27.33
CA THR A 106 -30.19 8.83 28.12
C THR A 106 -29.56 9.19 29.45
N TYR A 107 -29.77 10.43 29.89
CA TYR A 107 -29.21 10.94 31.14
C TYR A 107 -30.30 11.02 32.21
N GLY A 108 -30.00 10.47 33.38
CA GLY A 108 -30.66 10.80 34.63
C GLY A 108 -29.85 11.84 35.42
N ALA A 109 -30.28 12.15 36.63
CA ALA A 109 -29.58 13.10 37.49
C ALA A 109 -28.15 12.64 37.87
N ASP A 110 -27.95 11.33 38.04
CA ASP A 110 -26.67 10.73 38.45
C ASP A 110 -26.36 9.43 37.68
N THR A 111 -27.09 9.19 36.60
CA THR A 111 -27.00 7.96 35.80
C THR A 111 -26.89 8.26 34.32
N ALA A 112 -26.10 7.48 33.59
CA ALA A 112 -26.13 7.45 32.13
C ALA A 112 -26.54 6.04 31.69
N THR A 113 -27.64 5.95 30.93
CA THR A 113 -28.12 4.68 30.37
C THR A 113 -27.79 4.63 28.89
N ILE A 114 -27.06 3.60 28.49
CA ILE A 114 -26.50 3.43 27.15
C ILE A 114 -27.10 2.17 26.53
N THR A 115 -27.79 2.30 25.41
CA THR A 115 -28.38 1.19 24.67
C THR A 115 -27.67 0.99 23.34
N PHE A 116 -27.42 -0.25 22.91
CA PHE A 116 -26.83 -0.54 21.59
C PHE A 116 -27.10 -2.00 21.18
N SER A 117 -26.92 -2.29 19.89
CA SER A 117 -26.99 -3.63 19.31
C SER A 117 -25.58 -4.12 18.95
N ALA A 118 -25.21 -5.33 19.38
CA ALA A 118 -23.94 -5.96 19.03
C ALA A 118 -24.14 -7.10 18.02
N LYS A 119 -23.35 -7.10 16.94
CA LYS A 119 -23.40 -8.14 15.90
C LYS A 119 -22.00 -8.55 15.44
N VAL A 120 -21.82 -9.81 15.06
CA VAL A 120 -20.65 -10.34 14.32
C VAL A 120 -21.19 -10.89 13.01
N ASP A 121 -20.69 -10.43 11.86
CA ASP A 121 -21.21 -10.82 10.53
C ASP A 121 -22.73 -10.69 10.37
N GLY A 122 -23.29 -9.62 10.94
CA GLY A 122 -24.74 -9.39 10.92
C GLY A 122 -25.55 -10.31 11.86
N VAL A 123 -24.91 -11.30 12.50
CA VAL A 123 -25.52 -12.18 13.50
C VAL A 123 -25.47 -11.52 14.87
N ALA A 124 -26.61 -11.52 15.57
CA ALA A 124 -26.71 -10.95 16.91
C ALA A 124 -25.78 -11.66 17.91
N LEU A 125 -24.97 -10.89 18.62
CA LEU A 125 -24.13 -11.39 19.69
C LEU A 125 -24.98 -11.52 20.97
N SER A 126 -25.68 -12.64 21.15
CA SER A 126 -26.49 -12.88 22.36
C SER A 126 -25.75 -13.70 23.41
N GLY A 127 -25.80 -13.27 24.66
CA GLY A 127 -25.05 -13.87 25.78
C GLY A 127 -25.51 -15.30 26.11
N ALA A 128 -26.78 -15.60 25.86
CA ALA A 128 -27.35 -16.93 26.07
C ALA A 128 -26.92 -17.96 25.01
N ALA A 129 -26.69 -17.55 23.75
CA ALA A 129 -26.37 -18.47 22.67
C ALA A 129 -24.89 -18.89 22.64
N GLN A 130 -23.99 -18.11 23.25
CA GLN A 130 -22.55 -18.40 23.26
C GLN A 130 -21.98 -18.78 24.64
N GLY A 131 -22.78 -18.74 25.71
CA GLY A 131 -22.31 -19.10 27.06
C GLY A 131 -21.33 -18.09 27.68
N VAL A 132 -21.45 -16.82 27.29
CA VAL A 132 -20.50 -15.75 27.61
C VAL A 132 -21.22 -14.66 28.40
N THR A 133 -20.78 -14.37 29.64
CA THR A 133 -21.22 -13.17 30.37
C THR A 133 -20.31 -12.00 29.96
N PRO A 134 -20.83 -10.96 29.29
CA PRO A 134 -20.02 -9.81 28.92
C PRO A 134 -19.58 -9.05 30.16
N THR A 135 -18.27 -8.80 30.29
CA THR A 135 -17.76 -7.81 31.26
C THR A 135 -17.63 -6.47 30.58
N VAL A 136 -18.16 -5.41 31.21
CA VAL A 136 -18.08 -4.04 30.70
C VAL A 136 -17.10 -3.22 31.54
N SER A 137 -16.08 -2.66 30.90
CA SER A 137 -15.31 -1.54 31.48
C SER A 137 -15.81 -0.24 30.88
N ALA A 138 -16.10 0.76 31.72
CA ALA A 138 -16.64 2.04 31.29
C ALA A 138 -15.73 3.21 31.68
N TYR A 139 -15.51 4.12 30.74
CA TYR A 139 -14.74 5.34 30.97
C TYR A 139 -15.55 6.55 30.48
N ALA A 140 -15.45 7.66 31.20
CA ALA A 140 -16.00 8.95 30.78
C ALA A 140 -14.87 9.93 30.52
N TYR A 141 -14.92 10.59 29.36
CA TYR A 141 -13.93 11.56 28.92
C TYR A 141 -14.62 12.88 28.58
N TYR A 142 -14.27 13.96 29.27
CA TYR A 142 -15.01 15.22 29.16
C TYR A 142 -14.10 16.43 29.30
N TYR A 143 -14.51 17.53 28.68
CA TYR A 143 -13.75 18.77 28.69
C TYR A 143 -14.06 19.59 29.95
N VAL A 144 -13.02 20.09 30.62
CA VAL A 144 -13.17 21.02 31.75
C VAL A 144 -12.59 22.37 31.34
N ALA A 145 -13.45 23.40 31.34
CA ALA A 145 -13.13 24.73 30.81
C ALA A 145 -12.03 25.47 31.60
N ALA A 146 -11.79 25.09 32.86
CA ALA A 146 -10.66 25.53 33.66
C ALA A 146 -10.44 24.56 34.84
N GLN A 147 -9.29 23.88 34.89
CA GLN A 147 -8.76 23.38 36.16
C GLN A 147 -7.50 24.16 36.49
N SER A 148 -7.51 24.85 37.64
CA SER A 148 -6.29 25.33 38.27
C SER A 148 -5.72 24.19 39.11
N THR A 149 -4.97 23.27 38.51
CA THR A 149 -4.15 22.36 39.29
C THR A 149 -2.86 23.09 39.64
N ALA A 150 -2.75 23.49 40.92
CA ALA A 150 -1.50 24.02 41.46
C ALA A 150 -0.49 22.86 41.51
N ILE A 151 0.25 22.68 40.42
CA ILE A 151 1.47 21.88 40.39
C ILE A 151 2.59 22.83 40.85
N ALA A 152 3.31 22.42 41.90
CA ALA A 152 4.30 23.23 42.61
C ALA A 152 5.26 23.99 41.67
N GLY A 153 4.99 25.28 41.43
CA GLY A 153 5.90 26.22 40.77
C GLY A 153 5.56 26.66 39.34
N THR A 154 4.66 26.00 38.62
CA THR A 154 4.22 26.44 37.28
C THR A 154 2.70 26.31 37.16
N GLN A 155 1.98 27.43 37.29
CA GLN A 155 0.55 27.46 36.94
C GLN A 155 0.40 27.44 35.42
N GLU A 156 0.24 26.27 34.82
CA GLU A 156 -0.50 26.18 33.57
C GLU A 156 -1.99 26.12 33.93
N THR A 157 -2.75 27.14 33.53
CA THR A 157 -4.21 27.04 33.41
C THR A 157 -4.53 26.16 32.20
N THR A 158 -4.26 24.86 32.33
CA THR A 158 -4.54 23.90 31.28
C THR A 158 -6.04 23.68 31.19
N ARG A 159 -6.69 24.33 30.21
CA ARG A 159 -7.96 23.83 29.69
C ARG A 159 -7.69 22.45 29.12
N GLY A 160 -8.41 21.45 29.59
CA GLY A 160 -8.03 20.06 29.34
C GLY A 160 -9.18 19.10 29.46
N PHE A 161 -9.00 17.96 28.81
CA PHE A 161 -9.91 16.84 28.98
C PHE A 161 -9.50 16.01 30.19
N VAL A 162 -10.50 15.59 30.96
CA VAL A 162 -10.34 14.72 32.12
C VAL A 162 -10.91 13.35 31.78
N ARG A 163 -10.19 12.29 32.18
CA ARG A 163 -10.65 10.91 32.14
C ARG A 163 -11.12 10.52 33.54
N ALA A 164 -12.33 9.97 33.64
CA ALA A 164 -12.84 9.29 34.82
C ALA A 164 -13.01 7.79 34.53
N SER A 165 -12.41 6.94 35.36
CA SER A 165 -12.66 5.49 35.33
C SER A 165 -13.91 5.21 36.14
N ILE A 166 -14.89 4.51 35.57
CA ILE A 166 -16.12 4.16 36.27
C ILE A 166 -15.90 2.77 36.89
N PRO A 167 -15.96 2.61 38.22
CA PRO A 167 -15.78 1.31 38.87
C PRO A 167 -16.79 0.29 38.35
N SER A 168 -16.39 -0.97 38.21
CA SER A 168 -17.27 -2.05 37.73
C SER A 168 -18.55 -2.20 38.56
N ALA A 169 -18.49 -1.93 39.88
CA ALA A 169 -19.65 -1.91 40.76
C ALA A 169 -20.71 -0.84 40.42
N SER A 170 -20.33 0.16 39.62
CA SER A 170 -21.21 1.23 39.14
C SER A 170 -21.66 1.02 37.68
N VAL A 171 -21.41 -0.17 37.11
CA VAL A 171 -21.79 -0.52 35.74
C VAL A 171 -22.72 -1.75 35.79
N ALA A 172 -24.00 -1.56 35.46
CA ALA A 172 -24.93 -2.66 35.29
C ALA A 172 -25.18 -2.91 33.80
N ILE A 173 -25.08 -4.17 33.36
CA ILE A 173 -25.37 -4.58 31.98
C ILE A 173 -26.55 -5.55 31.96
N SER A 174 -27.47 -5.36 31.02
CA SER A 174 -28.52 -6.32 30.70
C SER A 174 -28.67 -6.48 29.19
N GLU A 175 -28.91 -7.72 28.75
CA GLU A 175 -29.35 -8.00 27.38
C GLU A 175 -30.89 -8.00 27.32
N THR A 176 -31.46 -7.38 26.31
CA THR A 176 -32.91 -7.34 26.06
C THR A 176 -33.27 -8.41 25.03
N GLY A 177 -33.68 -9.59 25.52
CA GLY A 177 -34.04 -10.74 24.67
C GLY A 177 -32.82 -11.45 24.07
N THR A 178 -33.00 -12.16 22.94
CA THR A 178 -31.95 -12.88 22.19
C THR A 178 -31.45 -12.08 20.97
N THR A 179 -31.71 -10.78 20.95
CA THR A 179 -31.52 -9.93 19.78
C THR A 179 -30.14 -9.27 19.72
N GLY A 180 -29.26 -9.54 20.70
CA GLY A 180 -27.97 -8.86 20.83
C GLY A 180 -28.11 -7.37 21.18
N ASN A 181 -29.25 -6.98 21.76
CA ASN A 181 -29.50 -5.62 22.22
C ASN A 181 -29.15 -5.51 23.70
N TYR A 182 -28.27 -4.57 24.03
CA TYR A 182 -27.74 -4.39 25.37
C TYR A 182 -28.11 -3.03 25.93
N THR A 183 -28.35 -2.99 27.24
CA THR A 183 -28.48 -1.78 28.04
C THR A 183 -27.38 -1.77 29.10
N VAL A 184 -26.61 -0.70 29.14
CA VAL A 184 -25.60 -0.44 30.17
C VAL A 184 -26.00 0.78 30.98
N VAL A 185 -26.16 0.61 32.29
CA VAL A 185 -26.44 1.70 33.23
C VAL A 185 -25.18 2.03 34.00
N LEU A 186 -24.68 3.25 33.83
CA LEU A 186 -23.60 3.84 34.59
C LEU A 186 -24.22 4.63 35.74
N SER A 187 -23.88 4.30 36.99
CA SER A 187 -24.39 4.97 38.20
C SER A 187 -23.30 5.74 38.94
N ASN A 188 -23.69 6.59 39.91
CA ASN A 188 -22.78 7.38 40.74
C ASN A 188 -21.84 8.28 39.91
N MET A 189 -22.33 8.82 38.79
CA MET A 189 -21.53 9.63 37.88
C MET A 189 -21.02 10.91 38.52
N ALA A 190 -21.79 11.54 39.40
CA ALA A 190 -21.39 12.72 40.16
C ALA A 190 -20.26 12.42 41.16
N VAL A 191 -20.17 11.18 41.67
CA VAL A 191 -19.08 10.75 42.56
C VAL A 191 -17.83 10.42 41.74
N ASN A 192 -18.01 9.66 40.65
CA ASN A 192 -16.90 9.16 39.84
C ASN A 192 -16.33 10.22 38.90
N ALA A 193 -17.11 11.24 38.54
CA ALA A 193 -16.74 12.35 37.67
C ALA A 193 -17.33 13.68 38.21
N PRO A 194 -16.82 14.23 39.33
CA PRO A 194 -17.46 15.36 40.03
C PRO A 194 -17.48 16.67 39.24
N ASN A 195 -16.66 16.77 38.19
CA ASN A 195 -16.63 17.94 37.29
C ASN A 195 -17.50 17.72 36.04
N LEU A 196 -18.24 16.62 35.97
CA LEU A 196 -19.12 16.30 34.87
C LEU A 196 -20.58 16.64 35.21
N THR A 197 -21.14 17.63 34.51
CA THR A 197 -22.59 17.87 34.52
C THR A 197 -23.22 17.11 33.35
N LEU A 198 -23.86 15.98 33.64
CA LEU A 198 -24.54 15.15 32.63
C LEU A 198 -25.59 15.97 31.85
N GLY A 199 -25.71 15.71 30.55
CA GLY A 199 -26.64 16.40 29.65
C GLY A 199 -26.23 17.81 29.21
N THR A 200 -25.20 18.42 29.81
CA THR A 200 -24.71 19.76 29.41
C THR A 200 -23.24 19.76 29.03
N THR A 201 -22.42 18.96 29.72
CA THR A 201 -21.01 18.78 29.36
C THR A 201 -20.93 17.73 28.25
N PRO A 202 -20.24 18.02 27.14
CA PRO A 202 -19.91 17.00 26.15
C PRO A 202 -19.02 15.91 26.78
N VAL A 203 -19.50 14.68 26.78
CA VAL A 203 -18.84 13.48 27.31
C VAL A 203 -18.68 12.49 26.18
N ARG A 204 -17.52 11.85 26.16
CA ARG A 204 -17.27 10.61 25.45
C ARG A 204 -17.27 9.44 26.42
N PHE A 205 -18.20 8.50 26.23
CA PHE A 205 -18.14 7.21 26.91
C PHE A 205 -17.31 6.22 26.11
N MET A 206 -16.49 5.40 26.78
CA MET A 206 -15.84 4.23 26.16
C MET A 206 -16.30 3.00 26.92
N LEU A 207 -16.95 2.06 26.23
CA LEU A 207 -17.37 0.79 26.80
C LEU A 207 -16.64 -0.35 26.12
N THR A 208 -16.04 -1.22 26.90
CA THR A 208 -15.29 -2.39 26.43
C THR A 208 -16.07 -3.65 26.72
N PHE A 209 -16.42 -4.43 25.69
CA PHE A 209 -17.14 -5.71 25.82
C PHE A 209 -16.20 -6.88 25.66
N ASN A 210 -15.68 -7.44 26.74
CA ASN A 210 -14.82 -8.62 26.61
C ASN A 210 -15.65 -9.90 26.49
N LYS A 211 -15.39 -10.68 25.45
CA LYS A 211 -15.73 -12.11 25.43
C LYS A 211 -14.67 -12.86 26.28
N PRO A 212 -15.01 -13.42 27.46
CA PRO A 212 -14.13 -14.36 28.13
C PRO A 212 -13.74 -15.47 27.16
N VAL A 213 -12.45 -15.60 26.94
CA VAL A 213 -11.86 -16.54 26.02
C VAL A 213 -11.50 -17.82 26.76
N SER A 214 -11.69 -18.96 26.08
CA SER A 214 -10.90 -20.16 26.41
C SER A 214 -9.42 -19.81 26.25
N SER A 215 -8.52 -20.52 26.92
CA SER A 215 -7.08 -20.21 27.01
C SER A 215 -6.30 -20.10 25.68
N THR A 216 -6.96 -20.19 24.53
CA THR A 216 -6.37 -20.19 23.18
C THR A 216 -6.96 -19.18 22.20
N GLN A 217 -7.99 -18.40 22.56
CA GLN A 217 -8.53 -17.33 21.68
C GLN A 217 -8.23 -15.94 22.25
N SER A 218 -8.06 -14.95 21.37
CA SER A 218 -7.90 -13.54 21.77
C SER A 218 -9.22 -12.98 22.26
N ALA A 219 -9.23 -12.28 23.41
CA ALA A 219 -10.43 -11.61 23.90
C ALA A 219 -10.91 -10.63 22.82
N GLN A 220 -12.11 -10.85 22.28
CA GLN A 220 -12.75 -9.88 21.39
C GLN A 220 -13.34 -8.78 22.27
N ALA A 221 -12.89 -7.53 22.09
CA ALA A 221 -13.47 -6.35 22.70
C ALA A 221 -14.13 -5.43 21.67
N MET A 222 -15.44 -5.28 21.81
CA MET A 222 -16.14 -4.17 21.17
C MET A 222 -15.88 -2.91 21.98
N THR A 223 -15.41 -1.86 21.31
CA THR A 223 -15.37 -0.51 21.86
C THR A 223 -16.25 0.39 21.02
N PHE A 224 -17.10 1.17 21.69
CA PHE A 224 -17.80 2.25 21.04
C PHE A 224 -17.70 3.53 21.85
N THR A 225 -17.79 4.64 21.13
CA THR A 225 -17.80 5.97 21.72
C THR A 225 -19.08 6.71 21.41
N TYR A 226 -19.71 7.28 22.44
CA TYR A 226 -20.86 8.17 22.29
C TYR A 226 -20.50 9.56 22.79
N ASP A 227 -20.78 10.58 21.97
CA ASP A 227 -20.54 11.98 22.27
C ASP A 227 -21.86 12.66 22.65
N SER A 228 -21.98 13.16 23.89
CA SER A 228 -23.23 13.75 24.42
C SER A 228 -23.59 15.16 23.91
N GLY A 229 -22.83 15.67 22.94
CA GLY A 229 -22.96 17.00 22.34
C GLY A 229 -21.84 17.25 21.33
N THR A 230 -21.67 18.50 20.89
CA THR A 230 -20.56 18.91 20.01
C THR A 230 -19.26 18.94 20.81
N LEU A 231 -18.57 17.81 20.90
CA LEU A 231 -17.16 17.80 21.27
C LEU A 231 -16.34 18.51 20.20
N PRO A 232 -15.17 19.10 20.53
CA PRO A 232 -14.21 19.52 19.52
C PRO A 232 -14.04 18.38 18.53
N GLU A 233 -14.26 18.70 17.26
CA GLU A 233 -14.35 17.73 16.18
C GLU A 233 -13.16 16.77 16.26
N LEU A 234 -13.45 15.47 16.18
CA LEU A 234 -12.40 14.48 16.04
C LEU A 234 -11.65 14.78 14.76
N LEU A 235 -10.43 15.24 14.93
CA LEU A 235 -9.57 15.60 13.83
C LEU A 235 -9.19 14.36 13.00
N VAL A 236 -9.34 13.15 13.55
CA VAL A 236 -9.11 11.87 12.87
C VAL A 236 -10.36 11.02 13.00
N ASP A 237 -10.79 10.39 11.91
CA ASP A 237 -11.81 9.34 11.94
C ASP A 237 -11.18 7.96 11.74
N ASP A 238 -11.96 6.92 12.02
CA ASP A 238 -11.47 5.54 11.95
C ASP A 238 -11.16 5.15 10.50
N ASN A 239 -11.85 5.75 9.53
CA ASN A 239 -11.60 5.55 8.10
C ASN A 239 -10.16 5.90 7.72
N GLY A 240 -9.57 6.95 8.31
CA GLY A 240 -8.17 7.29 8.09
C GLY A 240 -7.21 6.17 8.51
N CYS A 241 -7.51 5.48 9.60
CA CYS A 241 -6.66 4.42 10.12
C CYS A 241 -6.88 3.07 9.39
N VAL A 242 -8.14 2.64 9.24
CA VAL A 242 -8.48 1.31 8.65
C VAL A 242 -8.21 1.22 7.14
N ARG A 243 -7.98 2.37 6.50
CA ARG A 243 -7.37 2.47 5.18
C ARG A 243 -6.08 1.67 5.06
N CYS A 244 -5.20 1.82 6.05
CA CYS A 244 -3.92 1.13 6.11
C CYS A 244 -3.91 -0.05 7.06
N HIS A 245 -4.86 -0.18 7.98
CA HIS A 245 -4.83 -1.23 9.01
C HIS A 245 -6.01 -2.21 8.86
N THR A 246 -5.76 -3.52 8.92
CA THR A 246 -6.81 -4.57 9.02
C THR A 246 -7.56 -4.45 10.34
N SER A 247 -6.79 -4.18 11.38
CA SER A 247 -7.20 -3.59 12.64
C SER A 247 -6.05 -2.70 13.12
N VAL A 248 -6.33 -1.56 13.74
CA VAL A 248 -5.28 -0.60 14.16
C VAL A 248 -4.30 -1.20 15.18
N PHE A 249 -4.65 -2.33 15.80
CA PHE A 249 -3.76 -3.09 16.66
C PHE A 249 -4.03 -4.59 16.48
N GLU A 250 -3.14 -5.31 15.80
CA GLU A 250 -3.21 -6.76 15.82
C GLU A 250 -3.03 -7.27 17.25
N THR A 251 -3.85 -8.23 17.67
CA THR A 251 -3.66 -8.94 18.93
C THR A 251 -2.30 -9.64 18.86
N ASN A 252 -1.29 -9.15 19.58
CA ASN A 252 -0.16 -10.00 19.88
C ASN A 252 -0.63 -11.08 20.87
N ALA A 253 -1.04 -12.22 20.32
CA ALA A 253 -1.55 -13.38 21.06
C ALA A 253 -0.59 -13.85 22.16
N ALA A 254 0.71 -13.57 22.02
CA ALA A 254 1.74 -14.06 22.94
C ALA A 254 1.79 -13.33 24.29
N THR A 255 1.22 -12.13 24.43
CA THR A 255 1.43 -11.36 25.68
C THR A 255 0.21 -11.18 26.57
N ALA A 256 -1.03 -11.41 26.11
CA ALA A 256 -2.29 -11.38 26.89
C ALA A 256 -2.52 -10.19 27.87
N THR A 257 -1.59 -9.22 27.94
CA THR A 257 -1.50 -8.21 29.01
C THR A 257 -1.56 -6.79 28.44
N ALA A 258 -1.58 -6.64 27.13
CA ALA A 258 -1.81 -5.34 26.49
C ALA A 258 -3.31 -5.15 26.27
N HIS A 259 -3.90 -4.24 27.02
CA HIS A 259 -5.23 -3.68 26.75
C HIS A 259 -5.44 -3.28 25.27
N HIS A 260 -4.39 -3.10 24.47
CA HIS A 260 -4.46 -2.80 23.03
C HIS A 260 -4.86 -3.98 22.13
N GLY A 261 -4.83 -5.24 22.60
CA GLY A 261 -5.12 -6.38 21.73
C GLY A 261 -6.60 -6.51 21.37
N ALA A 262 -7.52 -6.19 22.27
CA ALA A 262 -8.90 -6.62 22.11
C ALA A 262 -9.78 -5.66 21.29
N TYR A 263 -9.36 -4.42 21.03
CA TYR A 263 -10.29 -3.36 20.65
C TYR A 263 -10.56 -3.23 19.15
N GLN A 264 -11.85 -3.14 18.81
CA GLN A 264 -12.32 -2.51 17.57
C GLN A 264 -11.61 -1.14 17.40
N PRO A 265 -10.99 -0.89 16.23
CA PRO A 265 -10.01 0.16 16.05
C PRO A 265 -10.65 1.53 15.85
N GLN A 266 -11.20 2.09 16.93
CA GLN A 266 -11.71 3.44 16.90
C GLN A 266 -10.64 4.42 17.43
N GLY A 267 -10.13 5.32 16.58
CA GLY A 267 -9.27 6.43 17.00
C GLY A 267 -9.93 7.26 18.11
N LYS A 268 -11.28 7.29 18.11
CA LYS A 268 -12.10 7.89 19.16
C LYS A 268 -11.93 7.25 20.54
N ALA A 269 -11.71 5.93 20.60
CA ALA A 269 -11.47 5.21 21.83
C ALA A 269 -10.08 5.55 22.40
N CYS A 270 -9.09 5.67 21.52
CA CYS A 270 -7.71 5.93 21.91
C CYS A 270 -7.58 7.24 22.70
N VAL A 271 -8.25 8.32 22.26
CA VAL A 271 -8.15 9.63 22.93
C VAL A 271 -8.69 9.65 24.36
N VAL A 272 -9.57 8.71 24.72
CA VAL A 272 -10.09 8.57 26.09
C VAL A 272 -8.96 8.27 27.08
N CYS A 273 -7.98 7.46 26.66
CA CYS A 273 -6.84 7.09 27.49
C CYS A 273 -5.58 7.89 27.14
N HIS A 274 -5.36 8.20 25.87
CA HIS A 274 -4.18 8.89 25.34
C HIS A 274 -4.40 10.40 25.17
N SER A 275 -4.91 11.05 26.21
CA SER A 275 -5.25 12.46 26.20
C SER A 275 -4.05 13.38 26.40
N ARG A 276 -4.23 14.69 26.16
CA ARG A 276 -3.22 15.72 26.48
C ARG A 276 -2.83 15.71 27.97
N ALA A 277 -3.77 15.34 28.84
CA ALA A 277 -3.61 15.31 30.30
C ALA A 277 -3.02 14.00 30.83
N ALA A 278 -3.05 12.91 30.05
CA ALA A 278 -2.58 11.58 30.47
C ALA A 278 -1.08 11.54 30.84
N GLY A 279 -0.27 12.50 30.36
CA GLY A 279 1.15 12.62 30.72
C GLY A 279 1.46 13.42 31.99
N TYR A 280 0.46 14.06 32.61
CA TYR A 280 0.66 14.94 33.77
C TYR A 280 0.06 14.41 35.08
N SER A 281 -0.64 13.27 35.07
CA SER A 281 -1.19 12.69 36.30
C SER A 281 -0.07 12.09 37.16
N ASN A 282 0.39 12.94 38.08
CA ASN A 282 1.21 12.66 39.24
C ASN A 282 0.78 11.36 39.97
N GLY A 283 1.52 10.27 39.79
CA GLY A 283 1.79 9.25 40.81
C GLY A 283 0.66 8.45 41.48
N THR A 284 -0.61 8.52 41.06
CA THR A 284 -1.70 7.85 41.84
C THR A 284 -2.66 6.94 41.08
N LEU A 285 -2.57 6.83 39.76
CA LEU A 285 -3.24 5.73 39.05
C LEU A 285 -2.30 4.51 39.00
N GLY A 286 -2.19 3.82 40.14
CA GLY A 286 -1.60 2.48 40.25
C GLY A 286 -0.07 2.42 40.41
N GLY A 287 0.43 2.72 41.62
CA GLY A 287 1.48 1.92 42.29
C GLY A 287 2.87 1.74 41.66
N GLY A 288 3.25 2.49 40.62
CA GLY A 288 4.62 2.49 40.08
C GLY A 288 5.32 3.82 40.35
N SER A 289 6.05 3.92 41.46
CA SER A 289 6.87 5.09 41.80
C SER A 289 8.05 5.24 40.83
N GLY A 290 8.03 6.24 39.95
CA GLY A 290 9.22 6.59 39.16
C GLY A 290 8.97 7.55 38.00
N SER A 291 8.97 8.85 38.28
CA SER A 291 9.53 9.99 37.51
C SER A 291 9.71 9.98 35.97
N SER A 292 8.98 9.21 35.16
CA SER A 292 9.12 9.30 33.71
C SER A 292 8.21 10.42 33.17
N THR A 293 8.82 11.53 32.76
CA THR A 293 8.21 12.68 32.03
C THR A 293 7.78 12.27 30.61
N GLU A 294 6.87 11.31 30.53
CA GLU A 294 6.49 10.60 29.32
C GLU A 294 5.49 11.39 28.48
N LEU A 295 6.05 12.24 27.62
CA LEU A 295 5.37 12.79 26.45
C LEU A 295 4.80 11.70 25.51
N GLY A 296 5.14 10.42 25.71
CA GLY A 296 4.73 9.29 24.87
C GLY A 296 3.29 8.80 25.04
N HIS A 297 2.54 9.32 26.01
CA HIS A 297 1.13 8.92 26.22
C HIS A 297 0.12 9.82 25.51
N ARG A 298 0.52 10.97 24.96
CA ARG A 298 -0.37 11.82 24.15
C ARG A 298 -0.59 11.13 22.79
N LEU A 299 -1.84 10.94 22.39
CA LEU A 299 -2.18 10.21 21.15
C LEU A 299 -1.46 10.79 19.92
N THR A 300 -1.46 12.11 19.78
CA THR A 300 -0.77 12.80 18.67
C THR A 300 0.72 12.48 18.63
N ASN A 301 1.40 12.52 19.77
CA ASN A 301 2.84 12.18 19.83
C ASN A 301 3.10 10.72 19.49
N TYR A 302 2.20 9.83 19.90
CA TYR A 302 2.32 8.41 19.63
C TYR A 302 2.09 8.12 18.15
N VAL A 303 0.95 8.54 17.61
CA VAL A 303 0.58 8.30 16.21
C VAL A 303 1.59 8.96 15.27
N HIS A 304 1.85 10.26 15.43
CA HIS A 304 2.81 10.93 14.54
C HIS A 304 4.23 10.39 14.71
N GLY A 305 4.62 10.07 15.95
CA GLY A 305 5.96 9.57 16.24
C GLY A 305 6.23 8.21 15.61
N VAL A 306 5.29 7.27 15.77
CA VAL A 306 5.37 5.93 15.17
C VAL A 306 5.42 6.03 13.64
N HIS A 307 4.52 6.79 13.02
CA HIS A 307 4.46 6.89 11.56
C HIS A 307 5.59 7.74 10.97
N ASN A 308 6.26 8.59 11.74
CA ASN A 308 7.45 9.30 11.26
C ASN A 308 8.77 8.63 11.66
N SER A 309 8.72 7.42 12.24
CA SER A 309 9.87 6.83 12.93
C SER A 309 11.09 6.61 12.03
N GLU A 310 10.91 6.14 10.79
CA GLU A 310 12.03 5.97 9.82
C GLU A 310 12.70 7.31 9.44
N ASN A 311 11.94 8.42 9.43
CA ASN A 311 12.48 9.75 9.17
C ASN A 311 13.05 10.44 10.42
N MET A 312 12.94 9.81 11.59
CA MET A 312 13.58 10.31 12.81
C MET A 312 15.08 9.96 12.81
N LEU A 313 15.86 10.69 13.61
CA LEU A 313 17.28 10.39 13.79
C LEU A 313 17.48 8.95 14.26
N GLY A 314 18.20 8.16 13.46
CA GLY A 314 18.45 6.74 13.71
C GLY A 314 17.36 5.80 13.19
N GLY A 315 16.36 6.31 12.45
CA GLY A 315 15.28 5.51 11.88
C GLY A 315 14.36 4.88 12.91
N ILE A 316 14.29 5.45 14.12
CA ILE A 316 13.55 4.91 15.25
C ILE A 316 12.77 5.98 16.02
N PHE A 317 11.56 5.63 16.45
CA PHE A 317 10.78 6.37 17.45
C PHE A 317 10.78 5.61 18.77
N VAL A 318 11.23 6.26 19.84
CA VAL A 318 11.24 5.67 21.18
C VAL A 318 10.15 6.31 22.04
N ARG A 319 9.19 5.48 22.48
CA ARG A 319 8.06 5.86 23.34
C ARG A 319 8.50 6.23 24.76
N SER A 320 9.40 5.45 25.34
CA SER A 320 9.83 5.56 26.74
C SER A 320 11.34 5.57 26.87
N TYR A 321 11.82 6.47 27.72
CA TYR A 321 13.23 6.59 28.08
C TYR A 321 13.34 6.43 29.58
N ASN A 322 14.42 5.78 30.02
CA ASN A 322 14.75 5.74 31.42
C ASN A 322 15.07 7.17 31.88
N SER A 323 14.32 7.71 32.86
CA SER A 323 14.49 9.10 33.30
C SER A 323 15.86 9.40 33.92
N THR A 324 16.61 8.36 34.32
CA THR A 324 17.91 8.48 34.98
C THR A 324 19.07 8.31 34.00
N THR A 325 19.02 7.28 33.14
CA THR A 325 20.11 6.99 32.19
C THR A 325 19.92 7.69 30.84
N ASN A 326 18.70 8.17 30.55
CA ASN A 326 18.31 8.70 29.26
C ASN A 326 18.43 7.70 28.09
N GLU A 327 18.66 6.42 28.39
CA GLU A 327 18.66 5.37 27.39
C GLU A 327 17.24 4.91 27.08
N PRO A 328 16.95 4.48 25.83
CA PRO A 328 15.72 3.77 25.52
C PRO A 328 15.52 2.63 26.52
N THR A 329 14.31 2.46 27.06
CA THR A 329 14.02 1.34 27.96
C THR A 329 13.99 0.04 27.16
N THR A 330 15.16 -0.55 26.87
CA THR A 330 15.28 -1.80 26.09
C THR A 330 14.85 -3.04 26.88
N THR A 331 14.64 -2.93 28.19
CA THR A 331 14.43 -4.05 29.10
C THR A 331 13.01 -4.16 29.67
N THR A 332 11.99 -3.50 29.10
CA THR A 332 10.63 -3.76 29.59
C THR A 332 10.20 -5.19 29.24
N PRO A 333 9.71 -5.98 30.21
CA PRO A 333 9.23 -7.36 29.96
C PRO A 333 8.12 -7.50 28.90
N ASN A 334 7.52 -6.39 28.45
CA ASN A 334 6.33 -6.35 27.59
C ASN A 334 6.58 -5.83 26.16
N GLY A 335 7.79 -6.00 25.60
CA GLY A 335 8.11 -5.61 24.22
C GLY A 335 8.66 -4.20 24.07
N SER A 336 9.31 -3.94 22.93
CA SER A 336 10.12 -2.75 22.69
C SER A 336 9.31 -1.46 22.75
N SER A 337 9.78 -0.48 23.52
CA SER A 337 9.32 0.91 23.45
C SER A 337 9.84 1.64 22.21
N THR A 338 10.25 0.92 21.18
CA THR A 338 10.95 1.44 20.00
C THR A 338 10.23 0.95 18.76
N PHE A 339 9.96 1.87 17.84
CA PHE A 339 9.29 1.66 16.56
C PHE A 339 10.26 2.06 15.46
N ALA A 340 10.32 1.28 14.39
CA ALA A 340 11.19 1.52 13.22
C ALA A 340 10.38 1.22 11.95
N ILE A 341 9.30 1.97 11.77
CA ILE A 341 8.27 1.73 10.77
C ILE A 341 8.39 2.77 9.67
N GLY A 342 8.42 2.30 8.42
CA GLY A 342 8.28 3.15 7.24
C GLY A 342 6.83 3.50 6.97
N PHE A 343 6.54 4.79 6.76
CA PHE A 343 5.21 5.22 6.37
C PHE A 343 4.99 4.93 4.88
N PRO A 344 3.86 4.34 4.46
CA PRO A 344 3.64 3.96 3.06
C PRO A 344 3.50 5.17 2.10
N THR A 345 3.40 6.39 2.64
CA THR A 345 3.31 7.65 1.89
C THR A 345 4.24 8.71 2.48
N ASN A 346 4.14 9.95 1.98
CA ASN A 346 4.78 11.06 2.65
C ASN A 346 4.02 11.39 3.95
N VAL A 347 4.73 11.48 5.08
CA VAL A 347 4.15 11.84 6.40
C VAL A 347 3.56 13.25 6.44
N ALA A 348 3.89 14.12 5.47
CA ALA A 348 3.29 15.43 5.29
C ALA A 348 1.90 15.37 4.63
N ASP A 349 1.49 14.22 4.08
CA ASP A 349 0.15 13.97 3.57
C ASP A 349 -0.81 13.71 4.74
N CYS A 350 -1.13 14.74 5.50
CA CYS A 350 -2.04 14.68 6.65
C CYS A 350 -3.40 14.05 6.30
N GLU A 351 -3.87 14.19 5.05
CA GLU A 351 -5.14 13.62 4.60
C GLU A 351 -5.22 12.08 4.64
N VAL A 352 -4.09 11.39 4.83
CA VAL A 352 -4.06 9.94 5.06
C VAL A 352 -4.85 9.60 6.33
N CYS A 353 -4.64 10.36 7.41
CA CYS A 353 -5.35 10.17 8.68
C CYS A 353 -6.49 11.19 8.88
N HIS A 354 -6.36 12.38 8.32
CA HIS A 354 -7.31 13.49 8.42
C HIS A 354 -8.19 13.53 7.17
N THR A 355 -9.13 12.59 7.07
CA THR A 355 -9.75 12.19 5.80
C THR A 355 -10.66 13.21 5.12
N SER A 356 -11.09 14.27 5.83
CA SER A 356 -11.88 15.36 5.26
C SER A 356 -11.09 16.66 5.12
N SER A 357 -11.48 17.49 4.15
CA SER A 357 -10.90 18.84 3.98
C SER A 357 -11.07 19.70 5.23
N THR A 358 -12.17 19.56 5.97
CA THR A 358 -12.39 20.21 7.27
C THR A 358 -11.37 19.74 8.31
N GLN A 359 -11.11 18.43 8.42
CA GLN A 359 -10.10 17.90 9.33
C GLN A 359 -8.69 18.37 8.97
N VAL A 360 -8.32 18.31 7.69
CA VAL A 360 -7.02 18.82 7.21
C VAL A 360 -6.87 20.30 7.53
N ALA A 361 -7.89 21.12 7.23
CA ALA A 361 -7.88 22.54 7.54
C ALA A 361 -7.78 22.80 9.05
N ALA A 362 -8.47 21.99 9.87
CA ALA A 362 -8.44 22.11 11.32
C ALA A 362 -7.07 21.76 11.89
N VAL A 363 -6.39 20.73 11.38
CA VAL A 363 -5.06 20.32 11.88
C VAL A 363 -3.92 21.18 11.36
N THR A 364 -4.09 21.79 10.18
CA THR A 364 -3.11 22.71 9.58
C THR A 364 -3.36 24.18 9.92
N ALA A 365 -4.42 24.50 10.65
CA ALA A 365 -4.71 25.86 11.07
C ALA A 365 -3.57 26.41 11.94
N ASP A 366 -3.23 27.69 11.75
CA ASP A 366 -2.17 28.35 12.52
C ASP A 366 -2.42 28.30 14.02
N THR A 367 -3.69 28.29 14.45
CA THR A 367 -4.07 28.15 15.86
C THR A 367 -3.64 26.83 16.50
N GLN A 368 -3.33 25.79 15.70
CA GLN A 368 -2.76 24.54 16.18
C GLN A 368 -1.24 24.61 16.37
N MET A 369 -0.58 25.66 15.88
CA MET A 369 0.87 25.76 15.90
C MET A 369 1.40 25.91 17.32
N ASN A 370 1.92 24.81 17.85
CA ASN A 370 2.55 24.76 19.16
C ASN A 370 3.71 23.77 19.12
N LEU A 371 4.69 23.97 20.01
CA LEU A 371 5.91 23.18 20.01
C LEU A 371 5.66 21.68 20.26
N THR A 372 4.60 21.31 21.00
CA THR A 372 4.24 19.89 21.21
C THR A 372 3.90 19.22 19.88
N LEU A 373 3.07 19.87 19.06
CA LEU A 373 2.68 19.34 17.75
C LEU A 373 3.89 19.20 16.83
N CYS A 374 4.76 20.21 16.74
CA CYS A 374 5.98 20.12 15.92
C CYS A 374 6.87 18.96 16.37
N LYS A 375 7.05 18.81 17.68
CA LYS A 375 7.82 17.71 18.30
C LYS A 375 7.18 16.34 18.13
N SER A 376 5.93 16.22 17.69
CA SER A 376 5.31 14.92 17.45
C SER A 376 5.88 14.24 16.20
N CYS A 377 6.30 15.01 15.18
CA CYS A 377 6.96 14.50 13.97
C CYS A 377 8.45 14.82 13.96
N HIS A 378 8.85 16.07 14.23
CA HIS A 378 10.24 16.54 14.14
C HIS A 378 11.03 16.28 15.42
N ARG A 379 10.75 15.16 16.08
CA ARG A 379 11.43 14.80 17.30
C ARG A 379 12.84 14.32 16.95
N GLY A 380 13.82 15.01 17.52
CA GLY A 380 15.12 14.40 17.72
C GLY A 380 15.03 13.30 18.72
N ASN A 381 15.93 12.33 18.62
CA ASN A 381 16.23 11.44 19.72
C ASN A 381 16.39 12.29 21.01
N LYS A 382 15.68 11.93 22.08
CA LYS A 382 15.43 12.79 23.25
C LYS A 382 16.72 13.09 24.05
N ASN A 383 17.85 12.49 23.65
CA ASN A 383 19.16 12.63 24.26
C ASN A 383 19.76 14.03 24.30
N VAL A 384 19.07 15.04 23.81
CA VAL A 384 19.70 16.34 23.62
C VAL A 384 18.96 17.50 24.23
N TRP A 385 17.69 17.33 24.60
CA TRP A 385 16.87 18.45 25.05
C TRP A 385 16.97 18.78 26.54
N ASN A 386 17.63 17.96 27.38
CA ASN A 386 17.64 18.21 28.82
C ASN A 386 18.95 17.92 29.57
N SER A 387 20.08 17.73 28.88
CA SER A 387 21.37 17.58 29.54
C SER A 387 22.16 18.89 29.48
N ALA A 388 21.83 19.82 30.36
CA ALA A 388 22.68 20.98 30.67
C ALA A 388 24.01 20.60 31.37
N GLY A 389 24.56 19.41 31.11
CA GLY A 389 25.74 18.91 31.85
C GLY A 389 26.40 17.61 31.38
N ALA A 390 25.96 16.97 30.29
CA ALA A 390 26.66 15.84 29.68
C ALA A 390 27.02 16.22 28.23
N GLY A 391 28.29 16.11 27.86
CA GLY A 391 28.90 16.67 26.64
C GLY A 391 28.39 16.11 25.30
N TYR A 392 27.10 16.27 25.01
CA TYR A 392 26.46 16.05 23.72
C TYR A 392 25.68 17.31 23.33
N SER A 393 26.38 18.41 23.06
CA SER A 393 25.81 19.63 22.47
C SER A 393 25.43 19.48 20.99
N ASP A 394 25.92 18.43 20.33
CA ASP A 394 25.90 18.37 18.86
C ASP A 394 24.61 17.75 18.30
N ALA A 395 23.88 16.96 19.09
CA ALA A 395 22.71 16.26 18.57
C ALA A 395 21.38 17.07 18.63
N ILE A 396 21.31 18.21 19.34
CA ILE A 396 20.21 19.19 19.24
C ILE A 396 20.37 19.89 17.88
N ALA A 397 21.63 20.16 17.51
CA ALA A 397 21.93 20.79 16.25
C ALA A 397 21.49 19.92 15.07
N ASP A 398 21.54 18.59 15.18
CA ASP A 398 21.22 17.66 14.08
C ASP A 398 19.73 17.56 13.72
N VAL A 399 18.81 17.59 14.70
CA VAL A 399 17.34 17.53 14.44
C VAL A 399 16.87 18.76 13.69
N TRP A 400 17.38 19.91 14.14
CA TRP A 400 17.08 21.18 13.55
C TRP A 400 17.97 21.44 12.32
N ALA A 401 19.13 20.80 12.16
CA ALA A 401 19.94 20.90 10.94
C ALA A 401 19.33 20.14 9.75
N ALA A 402 18.57 19.07 10.02
CA ALA A 402 17.83 18.33 8.97
C ALA A 402 16.61 19.11 8.46
N ILE A 403 16.06 20.02 9.26
CA ILE A 403 15.13 21.03 8.78
C ILE A 403 15.98 22.13 8.13
N PRO A 404 15.76 22.51 6.87
CA PRO A 404 16.58 23.50 6.19
C PRO A 404 16.30 24.90 6.76
N PHE A 405 16.82 25.21 7.95
CA PHE A 405 16.83 26.57 8.45
C PHE A 405 17.81 27.39 7.65
N SER A 406 17.39 28.60 7.32
CA SER A 406 18.21 29.53 6.56
C SER A 406 19.49 29.94 7.32
N THR A 407 19.53 29.82 8.66
CA THR A 407 20.67 30.24 9.49
C THR A 407 20.76 29.51 10.83
N THR A 408 21.96 29.48 11.42
CA THR A 408 22.22 29.07 12.82
C THR A 408 21.36 29.83 13.84
N ALA A 409 21.13 31.13 13.63
CA ALA A 409 20.34 31.93 14.57
C ALA A 409 18.87 31.47 14.67
N VAL A 410 18.28 31.04 13.54
CA VAL A 410 16.90 30.50 13.54
C VAL A 410 16.84 29.17 14.29
N ARG A 411 17.86 28.33 14.14
CA ARG A 411 17.99 27.09 14.91
C ARG A 411 18.08 27.39 16.42
N ASP A 412 18.95 28.30 16.83
CA ASP A 412 19.16 28.62 18.25
C ASP A 412 17.86 29.11 18.91
N ILE A 413 17.07 29.93 18.20
CA ILE A 413 15.73 30.36 18.65
C ILE A 413 14.83 29.16 18.95
N HIS A 414 14.69 28.21 18.02
CA HIS A 414 13.80 27.05 18.20
C HIS A 414 14.27 26.11 19.31
N THR A 415 15.58 25.94 19.47
CA THR A 415 16.14 25.09 20.53
C THR A 415 15.94 25.69 21.93
N SER A 416 15.83 27.01 22.04
CA SER A 416 15.55 27.71 23.30
C SER A 416 14.06 27.72 23.70
N MET A 417 13.14 27.30 22.81
CA MET A 417 11.70 27.34 23.07
C MET A 417 11.22 26.20 23.97
N THR A 418 10.19 26.50 24.78
CA THR A 418 9.49 25.53 25.65
C THR A 418 8.08 25.24 25.14
N GLU A 419 7.37 24.26 25.69
CA GLU A 419 5.96 24.00 25.31
C GLU A 419 5.05 25.21 25.57
N ALA A 420 5.44 26.12 26.47
CA ALA A 420 4.72 27.37 26.75
C ALA A 420 5.04 28.50 25.76
N SER A 421 6.04 28.33 24.88
CA SER A 421 6.41 29.35 23.89
C SER A 421 5.30 29.56 22.86
N ASN A 422 4.91 30.82 22.66
CA ASN A 422 3.93 31.19 21.65
C ASN A 422 4.56 31.21 20.25
N CYS A 423 4.40 30.11 19.51
CA CYS A 423 4.95 29.95 18.17
C CYS A 423 4.36 30.97 17.17
N LEU A 424 3.14 31.47 17.42
CA LEU A 424 2.45 32.45 16.57
C LEU A 424 3.10 33.82 16.56
N THR A 425 3.99 34.14 17.50
CA THR A 425 4.76 35.39 17.45
C THR A 425 5.64 35.44 16.20
N CYS A 426 6.23 34.30 15.82
CA CYS A 426 7.09 34.20 14.64
C CYS A 426 6.35 33.68 13.42
N HIS A 427 5.40 32.77 13.61
CA HIS A 427 4.69 32.05 12.54
C HIS A 427 3.20 32.42 12.41
N GLY A 428 2.75 33.51 13.02
CA GLY A 428 1.41 34.05 12.78
C GLY A 428 1.33 34.80 11.46
N ALA A 429 0.14 35.25 11.07
CA ALA A 429 -0.07 36.04 9.84
C ALA A 429 0.77 37.34 9.76
N ALA A 430 1.12 37.92 10.92
CA ALA A 430 2.00 39.08 11.04
C ALA A 430 3.42 38.72 11.50
N GLY A 431 3.72 37.42 11.61
CA GLY A 431 5.03 36.92 12.00
C GLY A 431 6.06 37.08 10.89
N ILE A 432 7.33 36.96 11.24
CA ILE A 432 8.46 37.05 10.30
C ILE A 432 8.69 35.76 9.50
N ALA A 433 8.09 34.65 9.93
CA ALA A 433 8.21 33.33 9.32
C ALA A 433 6.88 32.91 8.67
N ARG A 434 6.94 31.90 7.79
CA ARG A 434 5.74 31.32 7.16
C ARG A 434 4.82 30.74 8.23
N SER A 435 3.51 30.90 8.03
CA SER A 435 2.51 30.33 8.92
C SER A 435 2.40 28.82 8.79
N PHE A 436 1.78 28.14 9.75
CA PHE A 436 1.74 26.68 9.80
C PHE A 436 1.08 26.09 8.57
N ASN A 437 -0.06 26.65 8.13
CA ASN A 437 -0.75 26.23 6.91
C ASN A 437 0.03 26.49 5.61
N LYS A 438 1.12 27.29 5.66
CA LYS A 438 2.02 27.54 4.52
C LYS A 438 3.26 26.64 4.56
N ILE A 439 3.58 26.07 5.71
CA ILE A 439 4.67 25.10 5.89
C ILE A 439 4.13 23.69 5.68
N HIS A 440 2.97 23.39 6.28
CA HIS A 440 2.25 22.14 6.17
C HIS A 440 0.87 22.42 5.58
N THR A 441 0.75 22.23 4.27
CA THR A 441 -0.52 22.30 3.52
C THR A 441 -1.44 21.11 3.81
N GLY A 442 -0.95 20.12 4.56
CA GLY A 442 -1.64 18.86 4.85
C GLY A 442 -1.55 17.83 3.72
N LYS A 443 -0.80 18.17 2.67
CA LYS A 443 -0.58 17.41 1.44
C LYS A 443 0.77 17.81 0.88
N SER A 444 1.54 16.86 0.38
CA SER A 444 2.80 17.09 -0.32
C SER A 444 2.56 18.00 -1.52
N ALA A 445 3.47 18.94 -1.73
CA ALA A 445 3.29 19.95 -2.76
C ALA A 445 3.30 19.35 -4.18
N SER A 446 3.95 18.20 -4.37
CA SER A 446 3.83 17.39 -5.60
C SER A 446 2.44 16.83 -5.86
N ARG A 447 1.70 16.45 -4.81
CA ARG A 447 0.29 16.02 -4.93
C ARG A 447 -0.61 17.21 -5.16
N GLU A 448 -0.40 18.29 -4.43
CA GLU A 448 -1.21 19.50 -4.58
C GLU A 448 -1.11 20.10 -5.98
N ASN A 449 0.06 20.05 -6.59
CA ASN A 449 0.28 20.51 -7.95
C ASN A 449 -0.34 19.55 -9.00
N GLY A 450 -0.48 18.26 -8.69
CA GLY A 450 -0.99 17.24 -9.61
C GLY A 450 -2.47 16.87 -9.45
N LYS A 451 -3.11 17.18 -8.31
CA LYS A 451 -4.46 16.68 -7.93
C LYS A 451 -5.58 16.93 -8.94
N ASN A 452 -5.44 17.97 -9.76
CA ASN A 452 -6.43 18.35 -10.76
C ASN A 452 -5.96 18.01 -12.18
N ILE A 453 -4.77 17.47 -12.37
CA ILE A 453 -4.24 17.16 -13.70
C ILE A 453 -4.49 15.68 -13.99
N TYR A 454 -5.16 15.41 -15.11
CA TYR A 454 -5.51 14.06 -15.54
C TYR A 454 -5.06 13.85 -16.99
N TYR A 455 -4.64 12.62 -17.31
CA TYR A 455 -4.48 12.22 -18.71
C TYR A 455 -5.82 11.79 -19.30
N PHE A 456 -6.01 12.06 -20.59
CA PHE A 456 -7.04 11.35 -21.35
C PHE A 456 -6.64 9.89 -21.49
N THR A 457 -7.59 8.95 -21.36
CA THR A 457 -7.38 7.56 -21.76
C THR A 457 -6.90 7.53 -23.21
N PRO A 458 -5.79 6.84 -23.52
CA PRO A 458 -5.23 6.87 -24.84
C PRO A 458 -6.14 6.15 -25.83
N GLU A 459 -6.33 6.76 -27.00
CA GLU A 459 -7.01 6.13 -28.13
C GLU A 459 -5.94 5.51 -29.04
N VAL A 460 -6.05 4.20 -29.29
CA VAL A 460 -5.04 3.46 -30.04
C VAL A 460 -5.63 2.96 -31.36
N ALA A 461 -4.93 3.23 -32.46
CA ALA A 461 -5.28 2.72 -33.78
C ALA A 461 -4.06 2.07 -34.44
N VAL A 462 -4.21 0.85 -34.95
CA VAL A 462 -3.13 0.11 -35.62
C VAL A 462 -3.39 0.03 -37.11
N ASN A 463 -2.45 0.52 -37.92
CA ASN A 463 -2.42 0.33 -39.36
C ASN A 463 -1.57 -0.91 -39.68
N THR A 464 -2.25 -2.01 -39.98
CA THR A 464 -1.61 -3.30 -40.29
C THR A 464 -0.80 -3.28 -41.58
N THR A 465 -1.20 -2.48 -42.57
CA THR A 465 -0.49 -2.37 -43.86
C THR A 465 0.92 -1.81 -43.68
N THR A 466 1.08 -0.84 -42.79
CA THR A 466 2.36 -0.17 -42.54
C THR A 466 3.04 -0.61 -41.24
N SER A 467 2.36 -1.45 -40.43
CA SER A 467 2.79 -1.79 -39.06
C SER A 467 3.06 -0.56 -38.20
N VAL A 468 2.21 0.46 -38.37
CA VAL A 468 2.29 1.72 -37.64
C VAL A 468 1.08 1.83 -36.71
N MET A 469 1.35 2.15 -35.45
CA MET A 469 0.34 2.47 -34.47
C MET A 469 0.29 3.99 -34.25
N THR A 470 -0.91 4.50 -34.09
CA THR A 470 -1.21 5.87 -33.73
C THR A 470 -1.83 5.88 -32.33
N ILE A 471 -1.25 6.69 -31.44
CA ILE A 471 -1.66 6.83 -30.05
C ILE A 471 -2.09 8.28 -29.86
N THR A 472 -3.39 8.52 -29.69
CA THR A 472 -3.91 9.85 -29.37
C THR A 472 -4.10 9.96 -27.86
N TRP A 473 -3.44 10.93 -27.24
CA TRP A 473 -3.42 11.14 -25.80
C TRP A 473 -3.43 12.64 -25.49
N GLY A 474 -3.49 13.03 -24.23
CA GLY A 474 -3.38 14.43 -23.82
C GLY A 474 -3.59 14.56 -22.32
N ALA A 475 -3.70 15.79 -21.83
CA ALA A 475 -4.04 16.04 -20.44
C ALA A 475 -5.05 17.19 -20.30
N PHE A 476 -5.75 17.22 -19.17
CA PHE A 476 -6.68 18.27 -18.80
C PHE A 476 -6.58 18.60 -17.32
N ILE A 477 -6.98 19.81 -16.96
CA ILE A 477 -7.20 20.25 -15.59
C ILE A 477 -8.69 20.07 -15.31
N ASP A 478 -8.98 19.12 -14.43
CA ASP A 478 -10.29 18.83 -13.89
C ASP A 478 -10.62 19.81 -12.75
N THR A 479 -11.69 20.57 -12.92
CA THR A 479 -12.12 21.55 -11.92
C THR A 479 -13.17 21.03 -10.95
N ASN A 480 -13.80 19.88 -11.24
CA ASN A 480 -14.84 19.28 -10.42
C ASN A 480 -14.37 18.01 -9.67
N SER A 481 -13.15 17.54 -9.96
CA SER A 481 -12.50 16.37 -9.34
C SER A 481 -13.22 15.03 -9.60
N ASN A 482 -13.91 14.88 -10.73
CA ASN A 482 -14.56 13.64 -11.15
C ASN A 482 -13.62 12.67 -11.90
N GLY A 483 -12.43 13.12 -12.30
CA GLY A 483 -11.44 12.36 -13.06
C GLY A 483 -11.80 12.11 -14.53
N THR A 484 -12.83 12.78 -15.06
CA THR A 484 -13.35 12.63 -16.42
C THR A 484 -13.56 13.98 -17.07
N TYR A 485 -13.08 14.15 -18.30
CA TYR A 485 -13.15 15.45 -18.98
C TYR A 485 -14.60 15.87 -19.29
N GLU A 486 -15.00 17.03 -18.77
CA GLU A 486 -16.27 17.71 -19.05
C GLU A 486 -16.05 18.96 -19.90
N ALA A 487 -16.60 18.94 -21.12
CA ALA A 487 -16.49 20.07 -22.04
C ALA A 487 -17.17 21.34 -21.48
N GLY A 488 -16.43 22.44 -21.44
CA GLY A 488 -16.92 23.75 -20.96
C GLY A 488 -16.62 24.02 -19.49
N THR A 489 -16.30 22.97 -18.71
CA THR A 489 -15.91 23.06 -17.29
C THR A 489 -14.39 22.91 -17.16
N ASP A 490 -13.82 21.91 -17.85
CA ASP A 490 -12.41 21.57 -17.72
C ASP A 490 -11.51 22.28 -18.74
N THR A 491 -10.24 22.41 -18.38
CA THR A 491 -9.24 23.10 -19.21
C THR A 491 -8.25 22.11 -19.80
N LYS A 492 -8.18 22.03 -21.14
CA LYS A 492 -7.17 21.23 -21.85
C LYS A 492 -5.76 21.75 -21.57
N VAL A 493 -4.79 20.84 -21.43
CA VAL A 493 -3.38 21.20 -21.22
C VAL A 493 -2.55 20.91 -22.47
N ASP A 494 -1.72 21.88 -22.85
CA ASP A 494 -0.72 21.69 -23.90
C ASP A 494 0.41 20.76 -23.42
N VAL A 495 0.31 19.49 -23.79
CA VAL A 495 1.31 18.47 -23.46
C VAL A 495 2.64 18.64 -24.19
N LYS A 496 2.75 19.55 -25.17
CA LYS A 496 4.03 19.92 -25.79
C LYS A 496 4.68 21.14 -25.14
N ASN A 497 4.05 21.73 -24.11
CA ASN A 497 4.68 22.80 -23.36
C ASN A 497 6.01 22.32 -22.76
N THR A 498 7.07 23.07 -23.08
CA THR A 498 8.45 22.78 -22.65
C THR A 498 9.10 23.94 -21.89
N THR A 499 8.50 25.13 -21.90
CA THR A 499 9.15 26.37 -21.45
C THR A 499 8.27 27.28 -20.62
N ASP A 500 6.94 27.24 -20.78
CA ASP A 500 6.03 28.07 -20.00
C ASP A 500 5.83 27.48 -18.61
N THR A 501 6.58 27.99 -17.63
CA THR A 501 6.54 27.52 -16.25
C THR A 501 5.24 27.88 -15.51
N THR A 502 4.37 28.69 -16.11
CA THR A 502 3.04 28.99 -15.56
C THR A 502 2.01 27.91 -15.89
N LYS A 503 2.38 26.97 -16.77
CA LYS A 503 1.59 25.81 -17.18
C LYS A 503 2.36 24.52 -16.86
N PRO A 504 1.67 23.38 -16.81
CA PRO A 504 2.35 22.09 -16.68
C PRO A 504 3.32 21.86 -17.85
N ILE A 505 4.54 21.44 -17.54
CA ILE A 505 5.57 21.06 -18.51
C ILE A 505 5.65 19.54 -18.55
N PHE A 506 5.19 18.93 -19.64
CA PHE A 506 5.16 17.48 -19.79
C PHE A 506 6.41 16.92 -20.50
N MET A 507 7.10 17.72 -21.31
CA MET A 507 8.17 17.23 -22.20
C MET A 507 9.55 17.71 -21.74
N GLN A 508 9.95 17.34 -20.52
CA GLN A 508 11.26 17.68 -19.93
C GLN A 508 12.30 16.56 -20.14
N SER A 509 13.57 16.91 -20.44
CA SER A 509 14.67 15.95 -20.61
C SER A 509 15.37 15.71 -19.27
N TYR A 510 15.89 14.50 -19.08
CA TYR A 510 16.75 14.13 -17.94
C TYR A 510 17.93 15.12 -17.75
N THR A 511 18.48 15.65 -18.84
CA THR A 511 19.62 16.60 -18.82
C THR A 511 19.22 18.05 -18.56
N ASP A 512 17.94 18.41 -18.66
CA ASP A 512 17.50 19.81 -18.61
C ASP A 512 17.43 20.36 -17.18
N ARG A 513 17.61 19.49 -16.17
CA ARG A 513 17.51 19.83 -14.75
C ARG A 513 18.51 19.01 -13.93
N VAL A 514 19.51 19.71 -13.41
CA VAL A 514 20.44 19.21 -12.41
C VAL A 514 20.07 19.86 -11.09
N VAL A 515 19.46 19.11 -10.16
CA VAL A 515 19.24 19.56 -8.78
C VAL A 515 20.29 18.88 -7.92
N ASP A 516 21.12 19.67 -7.24
CA ASP A 516 22.22 19.19 -6.38
C ASP A 516 23.25 18.28 -7.10
N GLY A 517 23.55 18.58 -8.36
CA GLY A 517 24.49 17.78 -9.16
C GLY A 517 23.90 16.48 -9.71
N VAL A 518 22.65 16.15 -9.38
CA VAL A 518 21.94 14.97 -9.89
C VAL A 518 20.96 15.41 -10.98
N ALA A 519 21.12 14.82 -12.15
CA ALA A 519 20.14 14.94 -13.23
C ALA A 519 18.80 14.32 -12.76
N LYS A 520 17.79 15.16 -12.58
CA LYS A 520 16.44 14.77 -12.17
C LYS A 520 15.47 15.26 -13.25
N SER A 521 14.92 14.36 -14.07
CA SER A 521 13.52 14.43 -14.49
C SER A 521 13.18 13.22 -15.33
N ASP A 522 11.90 12.87 -15.36
CA ASP A 522 11.32 12.29 -16.56
C ASP A 522 9.97 12.94 -16.81
N GLY A 523 9.90 13.68 -17.92
CA GLY A 523 8.61 14.07 -18.48
C GLY A 523 7.78 12.84 -18.92
N VAL A 524 6.77 13.08 -19.75
CA VAL A 524 5.90 12.02 -20.25
C VAL A 524 6.69 10.98 -21.02
N ARG A 525 6.36 9.72 -20.76
CA ARG A 525 6.78 8.57 -21.54
C ARG A 525 5.54 7.82 -22.05
N ILE A 526 5.71 7.24 -23.23
CA ILE A 526 4.73 6.32 -23.80
C ILE A 526 5.37 4.94 -23.80
N LEU A 527 4.72 3.98 -23.17
CA LEU A 527 5.12 2.59 -23.17
C LEU A 527 4.19 1.79 -24.08
N VAL A 528 4.75 0.90 -24.88
CA VAL A 528 4.01 -0.03 -25.73
C VAL A 528 4.41 -1.44 -25.34
N GLY A 529 3.57 -2.10 -24.53
CA GLY A 529 3.71 -3.49 -24.13
C GLY A 529 3.06 -4.42 -25.15
N TYR A 530 3.71 -5.55 -25.40
CA TYR A 530 3.29 -6.56 -26.36
C TYR A 530 2.83 -7.84 -25.64
N TYR A 531 1.64 -8.34 -26.00
CA TYR A 531 1.08 -9.61 -25.50
C TYR A 531 1.38 -10.75 -26.46
N GLY A 532 1.89 -11.86 -25.95
CA GLY A 532 2.04 -13.08 -26.75
C GLY A 532 0.70 -13.77 -27.00
N LYS A 533 0.64 -14.60 -28.04
CA LYS A 533 -0.58 -15.35 -28.43
C LYS A 533 -1.17 -16.14 -27.24
N GLY A 534 -2.45 -15.92 -26.97
CA GLY A 534 -3.19 -16.62 -25.91
C GLY A 534 -2.89 -16.13 -24.50
N THR A 535 -2.02 -15.15 -24.35
CA THR A 535 -1.65 -14.57 -23.06
C THR A 535 -2.10 -13.11 -23.03
N LYS A 536 -2.45 -12.59 -21.85
CA LYS A 536 -2.61 -11.14 -21.65
C LYS A 536 -1.44 -10.53 -20.88
N ASP A 537 -0.37 -11.31 -20.67
CA ASP A 537 0.86 -10.84 -20.05
C ASP A 537 1.79 -10.21 -21.07
N VAL A 538 2.44 -9.11 -20.64
CA VAL A 538 3.44 -8.43 -21.46
C VAL A 538 4.69 -9.31 -21.48
N VAL A 539 5.16 -9.61 -22.69
CA VAL A 539 6.36 -10.44 -22.91
C VAL A 539 7.56 -9.62 -23.39
N ALA A 540 7.27 -8.46 -23.96
CA ALA A 540 8.24 -7.45 -24.38
C ALA A 540 7.57 -6.08 -24.38
N TYR A 541 8.35 -4.99 -24.33
CA TYR A 541 7.82 -3.64 -24.45
C TYR A 541 8.82 -2.71 -25.13
N ASP A 542 8.31 -1.64 -25.74
CA ASP A 542 9.08 -0.50 -26.23
C ASP A 542 8.76 0.75 -25.39
N GLY A 543 9.77 1.55 -25.07
CA GLY A 543 9.62 2.80 -24.32
C GLY A 543 10.02 4.02 -25.15
N TYR A 544 9.14 5.03 -25.19
CA TYR A 544 9.36 6.29 -25.90
C TYR A 544 9.49 7.44 -24.90
N THR A 545 10.64 8.10 -24.90
CA THR A 545 10.98 9.24 -24.03
C THR A 545 10.85 10.57 -24.78
N LYS A 546 11.01 11.72 -24.10
CA LYS A 546 11.02 13.05 -24.74
C LYS A 546 11.83 13.11 -26.05
N THR A 547 13.02 12.51 -26.07
CA THR A 547 13.88 12.53 -27.26
C THR A 547 13.19 11.85 -28.44
N ASN A 548 12.61 10.68 -28.22
CA ASN A 548 11.79 9.98 -29.24
C ASN A 548 10.55 10.81 -29.60
N LEU A 549 9.90 11.42 -28.61
CA LEU A 549 8.65 12.13 -28.82
C LEU A 549 8.79 13.46 -29.58
N THR A 550 9.98 14.07 -29.55
CA THR A 550 10.24 15.38 -30.17
C THR A 550 11.18 15.37 -31.37
N THR A 551 12.08 14.39 -31.51
CA THR A 551 13.17 14.44 -32.51
C THR A 551 13.14 13.38 -33.60
N THR A 552 12.46 12.24 -33.39
CA THR A 552 12.37 11.18 -34.40
C THR A 552 11.17 11.39 -35.31
N SER A 553 11.27 10.96 -36.58
CA SER A 553 10.21 11.20 -37.58
C SER A 553 9.13 10.11 -37.53
N ALA A 554 7.94 10.42 -38.06
CA ALA A 554 6.85 9.45 -38.21
C ALA A 554 7.26 8.16 -38.97
N ALA A 555 8.34 8.22 -39.77
CA ALA A 555 8.85 7.09 -40.53
C ALA A 555 9.84 6.19 -39.74
N THR A 556 10.36 6.65 -38.59
CA THR A 556 11.40 5.93 -37.83
C THR A 556 10.94 5.48 -36.43
N SER A 557 10.33 6.35 -35.60
CA SER A 557 9.48 6.01 -34.44
C SER A 557 9.05 7.28 -33.68
N GLY A 558 8.05 7.20 -32.80
CA GLY A 558 7.82 8.12 -31.67
C GLY A 558 7.35 9.55 -31.96
N TYR A 559 7.21 10.01 -33.20
CA TYR A 559 6.92 11.44 -33.48
C TYR A 559 5.57 11.90 -32.93
N THR A 560 5.54 13.03 -32.21
CA THR A 560 4.32 13.58 -31.59
C THR A 560 3.89 14.93 -32.18
N THR A 561 2.68 14.97 -32.73
CA THR A 561 1.97 16.19 -33.15
C THR A 561 0.92 16.59 -32.11
N TYR A 562 0.68 17.88 -31.90
CA TYR A 562 -0.35 18.37 -30.97
C TYR A 562 -1.40 19.17 -31.71
N ASP A 563 -2.67 18.88 -31.43
CA ASP A 563 -3.82 19.61 -31.92
C ASP A 563 -4.44 20.43 -30.79
N ALA A 564 -4.20 21.75 -30.83
CA ALA A 564 -4.71 22.67 -29.84
C ALA A 564 -6.24 22.77 -29.79
N SER A 565 -6.95 22.41 -30.88
CA SER A 565 -8.42 22.46 -30.91
C SER A 565 -9.03 21.34 -30.08
N THR A 566 -8.44 20.15 -30.13
CA THR A 566 -8.87 18.98 -29.36
C THR A 566 -8.17 18.88 -28.02
N GLY A 567 -7.02 19.56 -27.83
CA GLY A 567 -6.19 19.43 -26.63
C GLY A 567 -5.47 18.08 -26.57
N LYS A 568 -5.38 17.38 -27.70
CA LYS A 568 -4.80 16.04 -27.79
C LYS A 568 -3.54 16.07 -28.64
N ALA A 569 -2.57 15.29 -28.22
CA ALA A 569 -1.40 14.91 -28.98
C ALA A 569 -1.61 13.56 -29.65
N THR A 570 -1.01 13.39 -30.82
CA THR A 570 -0.97 12.13 -31.56
C THR A 570 0.48 11.73 -31.71
N THR A 571 0.82 10.58 -31.15
CA THR A 571 2.13 9.95 -31.27
C THR A 571 2.05 8.78 -32.24
N THR A 572 2.94 8.77 -33.24
CA THR A 572 3.04 7.66 -34.20
C THR A 572 4.21 6.76 -33.83
N VAL A 573 3.96 5.47 -33.61
CA VAL A 573 4.98 4.47 -33.27
C VAL A 573 5.01 3.36 -34.32
N LYS A 574 6.21 2.97 -34.73
CA LYS A 574 6.40 1.82 -35.61
C LYS A 574 6.47 0.58 -34.74
N LEU A 575 5.57 -0.37 -34.96
CA LEU A 575 5.58 -1.63 -34.21
C LEU A 575 6.79 -2.46 -34.62
N ASN A 576 7.44 -3.06 -33.63
CA ASN A 576 8.64 -3.86 -33.85
C ASN A 576 8.27 -5.21 -34.47
N ALA A 577 8.45 -5.35 -35.78
CA ALA A 577 8.13 -6.57 -36.52
C ALA A 577 8.88 -7.81 -35.98
N THR A 578 10.12 -7.63 -35.51
CA THR A 578 10.90 -8.71 -34.88
C THR A 578 10.27 -9.12 -33.56
N THR A 579 9.84 -8.18 -32.72
CA THR A 579 9.11 -8.48 -31.48
C THR A 579 7.79 -9.18 -31.77
N ILE A 580 7.00 -8.68 -32.73
CA ILE A 580 5.74 -9.29 -33.14
C ILE A 580 5.96 -10.73 -33.59
N ALA A 581 6.98 -10.99 -34.41
CA ALA A 581 7.30 -12.33 -34.87
C ALA A 581 7.84 -13.23 -33.76
N ASN A 582 8.82 -12.74 -32.98
CA ASN A 582 9.50 -13.50 -31.91
C ASN A 582 8.56 -13.94 -30.79
N TYR A 583 7.57 -13.10 -30.48
CA TYR A 583 6.66 -13.32 -29.37
C TYR A 583 5.23 -13.60 -29.82
N SER A 584 5.01 -13.83 -31.12
CA SER A 584 3.70 -14.21 -31.63
C SER A 584 2.60 -13.21 -31.25
N VAL A 585 2.91 -11.91 -31.33
CA VAL A 585 2.10 -10.90 -30.65
C VAL A 585 0.71 -10.77 -31.28
N THR A 586 -0.34 -10.92 -30.48
CA THR A 586 -1.75 -10.75 -30.92
C THR A 586 -2.36 -9.43 -30.48
N GLY A 587 -1.85 -8.85 -29.40
CA GLY A 587 -2.32 -7.57 -28.86
C GLY A 587 -1.27 -6.94 -27.95
N GLY A 588 -1.69 -5.97 -27.16
CA GLY A 588 -0.82 -5.31 -26.21
C GLY A 588 -1.53 -4.23 -25.42
N ILE A 589 -0.72 -3.45 -24.71
CA ILE A 589 -1.15 -2.34 -23.87
C ILE A 589 -0.26 -1.14 -24.13
N VAL A 590 -0.88 0.03 -24.23
CA VAL A 590 -0.20 1.31 -24.26
C VAL A 590 -0.37 1.98 -22.92
N GLY A 591 0.73 2.41 -22.30
CA GLY A 591 0.72 3.19 -21.05
C GLY A 591 1.24 4.61 -21.29
N ILE A 592 0.52 5.61 -20.81
CA ILE A 592 1.00 7.00 -20.71
C ILE A 592 1.36 7.26 -19.26
N ILE A 593 2.64 7.58 -19.04
CA ILE A 593 3.24 7.75 -17.72
C ILE A 593 4.03 9.04 -17.68
N GLY A 594 4.36 9.54 -16.49
CA GLY A 594 5.22 10.69 -16.29
C GLY A 594 4.68 11.66 -15.24
N ILE A 595 5.57 12.53 -14.76
CA ILE A 595 5.25 13.59 -13.80
C ILE A 595 5.52 14.95 -14.44
N PRO A 596 4.49 15.72 -14.83
CA PRO A 596 4.72 17.06 -15.34
C PRO A 596 5.33 17.96 -14.27
N TRP A 597 6.08 18.98 -14.70
CA TRP A 597 6.58 20.03 -13.81
C TRP A 597 5.59 21.19 -13.73
N VAL A 598 5.18 21.57 -12.52
CA VAL A 598 4.17 22.60 -12.26
C VAL A 598 4.66 23.50 -11.13
N ASN A 599 4.66 24.82 -11.33
CA ASN A 599 4.97 25.81 -10.29
C ASN A 599 6.31 25.62 -9.54
N GLY A 600 7.31 25.02 -10.19
CA GLY A 600 8.59 24.78 -9.51
C GLY A 600 8.65 23.49 -8.71
N GLU A 601 7.72 22.54 -8.94
CA GLU A 601 7.80 21.18 -8.40
C GLU A 601 7.25 20.10 -9.37
N ASN A 602 7.55 18.83 -9.09
CA ASN A 602 6.98 17.68 -9.81
C ASN A 602 5.51 17.53 -9.43
N ALA A 603 4.61 17.36 -10.39
CA ALA A 603 3.21 17.10 -10.15
C ALA A 603 2.89 15.61 -10.35
N ILE A 604 2.29 14.98 -9.34
CA ILE A 604 1.86 13.58 -9.36
C ILE A 604 0.60 13.48 -10.22
N VAL A 605 0.71 12.85 -11.39
CA VAL A 605 -0.39 12.65 -12.33
C VAL A 605 -0.59 11.17 -12.56
N ARG A 606 -1.82 10.69 -12.36
CA ARG A 606 -2.15 9.28 -12.52
C ARG A 606 -1.97 8.86 -13.96
N SER A 607 -1.18 7.80 -14.16
CA SER A 607 -0.96 7.16 -15.44
C SER A 607 -2.24 6.54 -16.00
N VAL A 608 -2.30 6.40 -17.32
CA VAL A 608 -3.45 5.81 -18.02
C VAL A 608 -2.96 4.73 -18.97
N ALA A 609 -3.82 3.76 -19.26
CA ALA A 609 -3.51 2.72 -20.21
C ALA A 609 -4.71 2.37 -21.09
N ALA A 610 -4.43 1.85 -22.28
CA ALA A 610 -5.43 1.26 -23.16
C ALA A 610 -4.83 0.05 -23.89
N GLU A 611 -5.66 -0.97 -24.09
CA GLU A 611 -5.27 -2.16 -24.83
C GLU A 611 -5.48 -2.00 -26.33
N TYR A 612 -4.78 -2.81 -27.11
CA TYR A 612 -4.93 -2.85 -28.57
C TYR A 612 -4.74 -4.25 -29.12
N ASN A 613 -5.31 -4.53 -30.29
CA ASN A 613 -4.98 -5.70 -31.08
C ASN A 613 -3.99 -5.32 -32.20
N VAL A 614 -3.00 -6.17 -32.45
CA VAL A 614 -1.98 -5.92 -33.49
C VAL A 614 -2.59 -5.92 -34.90
N ASP A 615 -3.72 -6.60 -35.08
CA ASP A 615 -4.47 -6.63 -36.34
C ASP A 615 -5.38 -5.40 -36.55
N GLY A 616 -5.40 -4.46 -35.60
CA GLY A 616 -6.20 -3.23 -35.65
C GLY A 616 -7.69 -3.44 -35.36
N THR A 617 -8.12 -4.64 -35.00
CA THR A 617 -9.49 -4.88 -34.53
C THR A 617 -9.72 -4.25 -33.16
N ALA A 618 -10.99 -3.98 -32.82
CA ALA A 618 -11.36 -3.46 -31.52
C ALA A 618 -11.11 -4.52 -30.42
N VAL A 619 -10.63 -4.07 -29.26
CA VAL A 619 -10.53 -4.93 -28.07
C VAL A 619 -11.93 -5.19 -27.54
N THR A 620 -12.38 -6.44 -27.58
CA THR A 620 -13.72 -6.86 -27.15
C THR A 620 -13.75 -7.43 -25.72
N ALA A 621 -12.59 -7.87 -25.21
CA ALA A 621 -12.45 -8.43 -23.88
C ALA A 621 -11.12 -7.97 -23.27
N PRO A 622 -11.09 -6.81 -22.59
CA PRO A 622 -9.86 -6.31 -22.01
C PRO A 622 -9.30 -7.27 -20.95
N ARG A 623 -8.04 -7.09 -20.58
CA ARG A 623 -7.45 -7.80 -19.46
C ARG A 623 -8.22 -7.56 -18.16
N GLY A 624 -8.37 -8.61 -17.36
CA GLY A 624 -8.97 -8.49 -16.03
C GLY A 624 -8.09 -7.63 -15.13
N ALA A 625 -8.73 -6.75 -14.36
CA ALA A 625 -8.05 -6.10 -13.25
C ALA A 625 -7.81 -7.15 -12.15
N VAL A 626 -6.54 -7.42 -11.86
CA VAL A 626 -6.16 -8.36 -10.79
C VAL A 626 -6.19 -7.66 -9.45
N ALA A 627 -5.66 -6.44 -9.42
CA ALA A 627 -5.70 -5.54 -8.29
C ALA A 627 -6.50 -4.28 -8.64
N ASN A 628 -7.09 -3.66 -7.63
CA ASN A 628 -7.93 -2.48 -7.79
C ASN A 628 -7.14 -1.23 -7.40
N ASP A 629 -7.02 -0.26 -8.32
CA ASP A 629 -6.27 0.99 -8.08
C ASP A 629 -6.82 1.75 -6.85
N THR A 630 -8.15 1.79 -6.66
CA THR A 630 -8.79 2.42 -5.51
C THR A 630 -8.40 1.75 -4.19
N LYS A 631 -8.21 0.42 -4.21
CA LYS A 631 -7.77 -0.32 -3.03
C LYS A 631 -6.31 -0.05 -2.70
N CYS A 632 -5.46 0.06 -3.71
CA CYS A 632 -4.07 0.49 -3.52
C CYS A 632 -4.00 1.93 -2.96
N ASP A 633 -4.86 2.82 -3.46
CA ASP A 633 -4.94 4.21 -3.01
C ASP A 633 -5.47 4.37 -1.59
N ALA A 634 -6.14 3.35 -1.05
CA ALA A 634 -6.52 3.36 0.36
C ALA A 634 -5.29 3.53 1.26
N CYS A 635 -4.14 2.93 0.89
CA CYS A 635 -2.88 3.08 1.62
C CYS A 635 -1.96 4.14 0.99
N HIS A 636 -1.83 4.14 -0.34
CA HIS A 636 -0.82 4.97 -1.01
C HIS A 636 -1.29 6.38 -1.36
N ASN A 637 -2.61 6.66 -1.32
CA ASN A 637 -3.21 7.95 -1.68
C ASN A 637 -2.68 8.47 -3.04
N SER A 638 -2.85 7.69 -4.11
CA SER A 638 -2.09 7.71 -5.37
C SER A 638 -0.74 7.00 -5.25
N ILE A 639 -0.71 5.74 -5.71
CA ILE A 639 0.51 4.92 -5.84
C ILE A 639 1.58 5.70 -6.58
N ALA A 640 2.48 6.34 -5.86
CA ALA A 640 3.59 7.07 -6.44
C ALA A 640 4.86 6.37 -5.99
N ILE A 641 5.25 5.35 -6.78
CA ILE A 641 6.41 4.53 -6.48
C ILE A 641 7.65 5.28 -6.99
N HIS A 642 8.73 5.29 -6.20
CA HIS A 642 10.03 5.90 -6.54
C HIS A 642 10.07 7.45 -6.56
N LEU A 643 9.32 8.14 -5.69
CA LEU A 643 9.33 9.60 -5.63
C LEU A 643 10.63 10.22 -5.09
N GLU A 644 11.40 9.48 -4.30
CA GLU A 644 12.58 10.02 -3.58
C GLU A 644 13.91 9.37 -3.98
N GLU A 645 13.97 8.61 -5.08
CA GLU A 645 15.23 8.00 -5.53
C GLU A 645 16.25 9.06 -5.97
N ALA A 646 17.15 9.41 -5.05
CA ALA A 646 18.13 10.46 -5.23
C ALA A 646 19.32 10.10 -6.14
N SER A 647 19.47 8.85 -6.64
CA SER A 647 20.79 8.47 -7.17
C SER A 647 20.90 7.51 -8.36
N THR A 648 19.89 6.73 -8.81
CA THR A 648 20.18 5.73 -9.88
C THR A 648 19.13 5.49 -10.97
N GLY A 649 18.05 6.28 -11.05
CA GLY A 649 17.28 6.41 -12.30
C GLY A 649 16.54 5.16 -12.82
N ALA A 650 16.19 4.19 -11.98
CA ALA A 650 15.53 2.97 -12.46
C ALA A 650 14.11 3.23 -12.99
N HIS A 651 13.36 4.16 -12.38
CA HIS A 651 11.99 4.50 -12.83
C HIS A 651 11.69 6.01 -12.88
N GLY A 652 12.65 6.85 -12.46
CA GLY A 652 12.67 8.31 -12.63
C GLY A 652 11.35 9.05 -12.40
N HIS A 653 10.57 8.63 -11.40
CA HIS A 653 9.30 9.23 -10.98
C HIS A 653 8.13 9.03 -11.98
N THR A 654 8.16 8.03 -12.85
CA THR A 654 7.27 8.03 -14.04
C THR A 654 5.93 7.31 -13.90
N ALA A 655 5.84 6.17 -13.21
CA ALA A 655 4.59 5.38 -13.16
C ALA A 655 3.81 5.67 -11.87
N ILE A 656 2.58 6.17 -12.01
CA ILE A 656 1.76 6.60 -10.87
C ILE A 656 0.33 6.07 -10.99
N GLY A 657 -0.16 5.38 -9.96
CA GLY A 657 -1.60 5.16 -9.72
C GLY A 657 -2.36 4.27 -10.71
N LYS A 658 -1.68 3.51 -11.58
CA LYS A 658 -2.34 2.55 -12.48
C LYS A 658 -1.57 1.23 -12.50
N VAL A 659 -2.08 0.19 -11.84
CA VAL A 659 -1.41 -1.11 -11.75
C VAL A 659 -1.13 -1.71 -13.13
N ASP A 660 -2.03 -1.51 -14.09
CA ASP A 660 -1.87 -2.04 -15.45
C ASP A 660 -0.63 -1.48 -16.18
N VAL A 661 -0.24 -0.25 -15.87
CA VAL A 661 0.97 0.34 -16.42
C VAL A 661 2.22 -0.35 -15.87
N CYS A 662 2.21 -0.72 -14.58
CA CYS A 662 3.33 -1.42 -13.95
C CYS A 662 3.59 -2.77 -14.65
N ARG A 663 2.52 -3.47 -15.05
CA ARG A 663 2.57 -4.77 -15.74
C ARG A 663 3.25 -4.72 -17.11
N ILE A 664 3.47 -3.54 -17.68
CA ILE A 664 4.25 -3.38 -18.93
C ILE A 664 5.72 -3.77 -18.71
N CYS A 665 6.25 -3.48 -17.52
CA CYS A 665 7.65 -3.73 -17.18
C CYS A 665 7.80 -4.85 -16.11
N HIS A 666 6.80 -5.03 -15.26
CA HIS A 666 6.73 -6.06 -14.22
C HIS A 666 6.12 -7.35 -14.77
N VAL A 667 6.93 -8.04 -15.57
CA VAL A 667 6.52 -9.17 -16.39
C VAL A 667 7.03 -10.52 -15.86
N PRO A 668 6.31 -11.63 -16.11
CA PRO A 668 6.74 -12.97 -15.70
C PRO A 668 8.05 -13.43 -16.37
N SER A 669 8.38 -12.90 -17.54
CA SER A 669 9.62 -13.24 -18.27
C SER A 669 10.89 -12.61 -17.66
N ALA A 670 10.78 -11.90 -16.54
CA ALA A 670 11.91 -11.25 -15.88
C ALA A 670 12.01 -11.66 -14.41
N ALA A 671 13.24 -11.92 -13.97
CA ALA A 671 13.56 -12.13 -12.56
C ALA A 671 13.54 -10.81 -11.76
N ALA A 672 13.16 -10.88 -10.47
CA ALA A 672 13.27 -9.75 -9.55
C ALA A 672 14.76 -9.50 -9.22
N GLY A 673 15.34 -8.45 -9.80
CA GLY A 673 16.77 -8.17 -9.66
C GLY A 673 17.19 -7.79 -8.23
N HIS A 674 16.27 -7.29 -7.41
CA HIS A 674 16.51 -6.80 -6.05
C HIS A 674 15.90 -7.69 -4.96
N TYR A 675 15.00 -8.64 -5.26
CA TYR A 675 14.43 -9.58 -4.28
C TYR A 675 14.90 -11.01 -4.57
N PRO A 676 15.47 -11.75 -3.58
CA PRO A 676 15.86 -13.14 -3.77
C PRO A 676 14.69 -14.06 -4.06
N GLN A 677 14.87 -14.96 -5.03
CA GLN A 677 13.90 -16.01 -5.38
C GLN A 677 12.47 -15.49 -5.63
N GLN A 678 12.36 -14.30 -6.22
CA GLN A 678 11.09 -13.71 -6.63
C GLN A 678 11.09 -13.41 -8.13
N SER A 679 9.89 -13.41 -8.70
CA SER A 679 9.64 -12.97 -10.07
C SER A 679 9.47 -11.46 -10.12
N ARG A 680 9.78 -10.85 -11.28
CA ARG A 680 9.44 -9.44 -11.52
C ARG A 680 7.97 -9.25 -11.87
N SER A 681 7.23 -10.33 -12.12
CA SER A 681 5.78 -10.26 -12.31
C SER A 681 5.10 -9.58 -11.12
N ILE A 682 4.10 -8.76 -11.42
CA ILE A 682 3.50 -7.86 -10.44
C ILE A 682 2.92 -8.61 -9.22
N ASP A 683 2.39 -9.81 -9.42
CA ASP A 683 1.82 -10.69 -8.40
C ASP A 683 2.87 -11.17 -7.39
N SER A 684 4.02 -11.70 -7.85
CA SER A 684 5.12 -12.13 -6.97
C SER A 684 5.79 -10.94 -6.30
N TYR A 685 5.98 -9.86 -7.06
CA TYR A 685 6.75 -8.71 -6.64
C TYR A 685 6.06 -7.90 -5.54
N ILE A 686 4.77 -7.58 -5.74
CA ILE A 686 3.98 -6.81 -4.76
C ILE A 686 3.76 -7.64 -3.49
N HIS A 687 3.49 -8.94 -3.61
CA HIS A 687 3.35 -9.82 -2.44
C HIS A 687 4.64 -9.88 -1.62
N ALA A 688 5.81 -10.07 -2.25
CA ALA A 688 7.08 -10.13 -1.53
C ALA A 688 7.42 -8.81 -0.81
N ILE A 689 7.10 -7.66 -1.42
CA ILE A 689 7.23 -6.34 -0.79
C ILE A 689 6.38 -6.25 0.48
N HIS A 690 5.09 -6.58 0.38
CA HIS A 690 4.15 -6.43 1.48
C HIS A 690 4.27 -7.55 2.53
N GLU A 691 4.86 -8.69 2.19
CA GLU A 691 5.31 -9.68 3.18
C GLU A 691 6.54 -9.19 3.97
N GLY A 692 7.17 -8.10 3.53
CA GLY A 692 8.33 -7.52 4.18
C GLY A 692 9.63 -8.27 3.86
N GLN A 693 9.71 -8.88 2.68
CA GLN A 693 10.94 -9.50 2.22
C GLN A 693 12.00 -8.41 1.99
N ALA A 694 13.17 -8.55 2.61
CA ALA A 694 14.26 -7.62 2.39
C ALA A 694 14.83 -7.74 0.97
N THR A 695 15.22 -6.60 0.39
CA THR A 695 16.02 -6.60 -0.84
C THR A 695 17.42 -7.18 -0.60
N PHE A 696 18.13 -7.57 -1.67
CA PHE A 696 19.55 -7.90 -1.57
C PHE A 696 20.33 -6.74 -0.94
N ALA A 697 21.40 -7.04 -0.19
CA ALA A 697 22.22 -6.04 0.48
C ALA A 697 22.76 -4.94 -0.46
N SER A 698 22.97 -5.25 -1.74
CA SER A 698 23.37 -4.30 -2.78
C SER A 698 22.34 -3.19 -3.04
N TYR A 699 21.11 -3.36 -2.57
CA TYR A 699 19.99 -2.42 -2.66
C TYR A 699 19.59 -1.85 -1.29
N GLY A 700 20.48 -1.92 -0.29
CA GLY A 700 20.27 -1.29 1.02
C GLY A 700 19.42 -2.08 2.02
N SER A 701 19.02 -3.32 1.70
CA SER A 701 18.22 -4.18 2.59
C SER A 701 16.97 -3.48 3.13
N LEU A 702 16.24 -2.83 2.23
CA LEU A 702 14.95 -2.20 2.55
C LEU A 702 13.97 -3.29 2.99
N LYS A 703 13.37 -3.10 4.17
CA LYS A 703 12.28 -3.92 4.69
C LYS A 703 11.06 -3.02 4.84
N ILE A 704 9.95 -3.42 4.23
CA ILE A 704 8.68 -2.72 4.36
C ILE A 704 7.84 -3.48 5.39
N GLU A 705 7.21 -2.74 6.30
CA GLU A 705 6.22 -3.31 7.20
C GLU A 705 4.83 -3.00 6.65
N TYR A 706 4.12 -4.03 6.19
CA TYR A 706 2.77 -3.87 5.68
C TYR A 706 1.81 -3.66 6.85
N PRO A 707 0.99 -2.59 6.84
CA PRO A 707 0.18 -2.21 8.00
C PRO A 707 -1.09 -3.08 8.18
N LYS A 708 -1.36 -3.99 7.24
CA LYS A 708 -2.44 -4.97 7.27
C LYS A 708 -1.88 -6.39 7.40
N SER A 709 -2.75 -7.33 7.73
CA SER A 709 -2.45 -8.75 7.53
C SER A 709 -2.23 -9.01 6.04
N THR A 710 -1.15 -9.70 5.69
CA THR A 710 -0.88 -10.12 4.30
C THR A 710 -1.86 -11.19 3.80
N ALA A 711 -2.66 -11.76 4.71
CA ALA A 711 -3.78 -12.62 4.36
C ALA A 711 -5.05 -11.83 3.98
N ASP A 712 -5.17 -10.52 4.25
CA ASP A 712 -6.34 -9.73 3.84
C ASP A 712 -6.32 -9.45 2.33
N CYS A 713 -6.66 -10.46 1.52
CA CYS A 713 -6.64 -10.35 0.06
C CYS A 713 -7.53 -9.19 -0.44
N LEU A 714 -8.63 -8.91 0.27
CA LEU A 714 -9.57 -7.84 -0.05
C LEU A 714 -8.99 -6.44 0.14
N ALA A 715 -7.83 -6.31 0.79
CA ALA A 715 -7.09 -5.06 0.86
C ALA A 715 -6.54 -4.61 -0.51
N CYS A 716 -6.32 -5.54 -1.45
CA CYS A 716 -5.73 -5.24 -2.76
C CYS A 716 -6.59 -5.74 -3.93
N HIS A 717 -7.27 -6.87 -3.76
CA HIS A 717 -8.04 -7.55 -4.80
C HIS A 717 -9.54 -7.32 -4.64
N ASP A 718 -10.29 -7.29 -5.74
CA ASP A 718 -11.74 -7.36 -5.67
C ASP A 718 -12.21 -8.78 -5.30
N SER A 719 -13.45 -8.90 -4.82
CA SER A 719 -13.98 -10.20 -4.43
C SER A 719 -13.92 -11.18 -5.60
N GLY A 720 -13.31 -12.34 -5.39
CA GLY A 720 -13.16 -13.38 -6.42
C GLY A 720 -12.03 -13.13 -7.42
N THR A 721 -11.12 -12.18 -7.19
CA THR A 721 -9.94 -11.94 -8.07
C THR A 721 -8.60 -12.33 -7.45
N TYR A 722 -8.62 -13.14 -6.39
CA TYR A 722 -7.43 -13.57 -5.62
C TYR A 722 -7.35 -15.09 -5.44
N GLU A 723 -8.04 -15.83 -6.29
CA GLU A 723 -7.93 -17.30 -6.32
C GLU A 723 -6.57 -17.76 -6.85
N VAL A 724 -6.28 -19.04 -6.67
CA VAL A 724 -5.06 -19.65 -7.21
C VAL A 724 -5.00 -19.46 -8.73
N PRO A 725 -3.90 -18.92 -9.29
CA PRO A 725 -3.74 -18.83 -10.73
C PRO A 725 -3.82 -20.19 -11.40
N ASP A 726 -4.67 -20.27 -12.43
CA ASP A 726 -4.82 -21.49 -13.22
C ASP A 726 -3.61 -21.68 -14.14
N GLN A 727 -2.90 -22.81 -13.99
CA GLN A 727 -1.71 -23.11 -14.78
C GLN A 727 -1.99 -23.32 -16.28
N SER A 728 -3.25 -23.54 -16.67
CA SER A 728 -3.65 -23.60 -18.09
C SER A 728 -3.87 -22.23 -18.73
N LYS A 729 -3.97 -21.16 -17.93
CA LYS A 729 -4.35 -19.81 -18.39
C LYS A 729 -3.32 -18.73 -18.07
N ALA A 730 -2.50 -18.94 -17.06
CA ALA A 730 -1.46 -18.01 -16.64
C ALA A 730 -0.07 -18.51 -17.04
N ILE A 731 0.84 -17.58 -17.32
CA ILE A 731 2.24 -17.92 -17.64
C ILE A 731 3.03 -18.08 -16.34
N GLY A 732 3.93 -19.06 -16.30
CA GLY A 732 4.95 -19.14 -15.27
C GLY A 732 5.89 -17.93 -15.27
N GLY A 733 6.63 -17.78 -14.18
CA GLY A 733 7.52 -16.65 -13.94
C GLY A 733 8.96 -17.09 -13.72
N ILE A 734 9.91 -16.28 -14.19
CA ILE A 734 11.33 -16.46 -13.91
C ILE A 734 11.64 -15.88 -12.54
N LEU A 735 12.16 -16.70 -11.64
CA LEU A 735 12.60 -16.25 -10.33
C LEU A 735 14.09 -15.92 -10.35
N SER A 736 14.46 -14.90 -9.58
CA SER A 736 15.86 -14.57 -9.31
C SER A 736 16.58 -15.67 -8.53
N GLY A 737 17.91 -15.68 -8.61
CA GLY A 737 18.75 -16.53 -7.78
C GLY A 737 18.72 -16.14 -6.30
N SER A 738 19.34 -16.97 -5.44
CA SER A 738 19.39 -16.75 -3.98
C SER A 738 20.43 -15.72 -3.51
N GLU A 739 21.44 -15.37 -4.31
CA GLU A 739 22.65 -14.66 -3.82
C GLU A 739 22.91 -13.27 -4.42
N GLY A 740 21.90 -12.53 -4.89
CA GLY A 740 22.07 -11.15 -5.37
C GLY A 740 22.86 -11.01 -6.67
N LYS A 741 23.46 -12.11 -7.14
CA LYS A 741 23.97 -12.25 -8.48
C LYS A 741 22.87 -12.88 -9.31
N ASN A 742 22.29 -12.08 -10.18
CA ASN A 742 21.34 -12.55 -11.19
C ASN A 742 22.11 -13.30 -12.29
N THR A 743 22.82 -14.37 -11.93
CA THR A 743 23.42 -15.24 -12.94
C THR A 743 22.33 -16.15 -13.48
N THR A 744 22.30 -16.34 -14.80
CA THR A 744 21.34 -17.22 -15.46
C THR A 744 21.41 -18.68 -14.98
N ALA A 745 22.51 -19.07 -14.33
CA ALA A 745 22.71 -20.42 -13.78
C ALA A 745 21.83 -20.71 -12.56
N ASP A 746 21.43 -19.69 -11.80
CA ASP A 746 20.65 -19.85 -10.56
C ASP A 746 19.17 -19.49 -10.71
N GLN A 747 18.75 -19.10 -11.91
CA GLN A 747 17.36 -18.74 -12.20
C GLN A 747 16.55 -19.97 -12.59
N PHE A 748 15.29 -19.98 -12.16
CA PHE A 748 14.34 -21.03 -12.50
C PHE A 748 13.02 -20.41 -12.94
N THR A 749 12.39 -21.01 -13.94
CA THR A 749 11.00 -20.76 -14.29
C THR A 749 10.12 -21.64 -13.42
N TYR A 750 9.16 -21.03 -12.73
CA TYR A 750 8.14 -21.71 -11.94
C TYR A 750 6.75 -21.53 -12.54
N GLY A 751 5.85 -22.50 -12.31
CA GLY A 751 4.44 -22.36 -12.66
C GLY A 751 3.76 -21.14 -12.01
N PRO A 752 2.67 -20.61 -12.60
CA PRO A 752 2.07 -19.34 -12.19
C PRO A 752 1.61 -19.32 -10.72
N ALA A 753 1.00 -20.40 -10.22
CA ALA A 753 0.63 -20.49 -8.82
C ALA A 753 1.86 -20.44 -7.89
N ALA A 754 2.96 -21.09 -8.26
CA ALA A 754 4.21 -21.05 -7.49
C ALA A 754 4.89 -19.67 -7.50
N VAL A 755 4.59 -18.84 -8.50
CA VAL A 755 5.02 -17.44 -8.59
C VAL A 755 4.18 -16.59 -7.63
N ALA A 756 2.85 -16.62 -7.77
CA ALA A 756 1.94 -15.83 -6.95
C ALA A 756 1.99 -16.22 -5.46
N CYS A 757 1.83 -17.50 -5.12
CA CYS A 757 1.89 -18.01 -3.75
C CYS A 757 3.31 -17.87 -3.17
N GLY A 758 4.33 -17.95 -4.02
CA GLY A 758 5.73 -17.76 -3.62
C GLY A 758 6.02 -16.32 -3.16
N GLY A 759 5.23 -15.35 -3.61
CA GLY A 759 5.30 -13.98 -3.13
C GLY A 759 5.19 -13.87 -1.60
N CYS A 760 4.35 -14.69 -0.95
CA CYS A 760 4.23 -14.72 0.52
C CYS A 760 4.91 -15.97 1.13
N HIS A 761 4.57 -17.17 0.67
CA HIS A 761 5.01 -18.42 1.30
C HIS A 761 6.48 -18.76 1.06
N ARG A 762 7.12 -18.16 0.04
CA ARG A 762 8.59 -18.22 -0.14
C ARG A 762 9.27 -17.06 0.58
N ALA A 763 8.68 -15.87 0.52
CA ALA A 763 9.18 -14.69 1.20
C ALA A 763 9.30 -14.90 2.71
N TYR A 764 8.28 -15.45 3.36
CA TYR A 764 8.27 -15.64 4.81
C TYR A 764 9.46 -16.49 5.33
N PRO A 765 9.73 -17.71 4.81
CA PRO A 765 10.94 -18.46 5.16
C PRO A 765 12.25 -17.71 4.88
N LEU A 766 12.31 -16.90 3.81
CA LEU A 766 13.49 -16.07 3.51
C LEU A 766 13.68 -14.97 4.57
N ILE A 767 12.59 -14.35 5.05
CA ILE A 767 12.60 -13.33 6.09
C ILE A 767 13.11 -13.89 7.41
N ILE A 768 12.63 -15.07 7.82
CA ILE A 768 13.02 -15.70 9.09
C ILE A 768 14.29 -16.56 8.99
N GLY A 769 14.88 -16.70 7.80
CA GLY A 769 16.07 -17.52 7.57
C GLY A 769 15.85 -19.03 7.71
N ASP A 770 14.62 -19.52 7.48
CA ASP A 770 14.25 -20.93 7.64
C ASP A 770 14.42 -21.71 6.32
N ALA A 771 15.63 -22.21 6.10
CA ALA A 771 15.96 -23.00 4.92
C ALA A 771 15.12 -24.30 4.79
N GLY A 772 14.66 -24.86 5.92
CA GLY A 772 13.85 -26.08 5.93
C GLY A 772 12.44 -25.82 5.37
N LYS A 773 11.77 -24.77 5.85
CA LYS A 773 10.48 -24.33 5.30
C LYS A 773 10.59 -23.90 3.85
N LEU A 774 11.67 -23.20 3.49
CA LEU A 774 11.92 -22.80 2.11
C LEU A 774 12.09 -24.00 1.17
N ALA A 775 12.86 -25.01 1.59
CA ALA A 775 13.03 -26.25 0.84
C ALA A 775 11.71 -27.01 0.71
N SER A 776 10.92 -27.08 1.79
CA SER A 776 9.59 -27.70 1.79
C SER A 776 8.64 -27.03 0.81
N PHE A 777 8.57 -25.68 0.81
CA PHE A 777 7.74 -24.92 -0.13
C PHE A 777 8.19 -25.13 -1.59
N ASN A 778 9.49 -25.06 -1.86
CA ASN A 778 10.02 -25.28 -3.20
C ASN A 778 9.83 -26.73 -3.68
N ALA A 779 9.85 -27.71 -2.77
CA ALA A 779 9.52 -29.10 -3.09
C ALA A 779 8.03 -29.25 -3.41
N HIS A 780 7.16 -28.69 -2.58
CA HIS A 780 5.71 -28.69 -2.80
C HIS A 780 5.34 -28.08 -4.16
N THR A 781 5.81 -26.87 -4.45
CA THR A 781 5.54 -26.18 -5.72
C THR A 781 6.16 -26.84 -6.95
N LYS A 782 7.23 -27.62 -6.76
CA LYS A 782 7.81 -28.46 -7.82
C LYS A 782 7.01 -29.75 -8.06
N THR A 783 6.35 -30.29 -7.03
CA THR A 783 5.55 -31.51 -7.14
C THR A 783 4.21 -31.22 -7.81
N PHE A 784 3.53 -30.13 -7.42
CA PHE A 784 2.19 -29.76 -7.90
C PHE A 784 2.22 -28.64 -8.96
N GLY A 785 3.39 -28.40 -9.54
CA GLY A 785 3.63 -27.40 -10.58
C GLY A 785 4.95 -27.72 -11.26
N TYR A 786 5.51 -26.80 -12.02
CA TYR A 786 6.81 -27.03 -12.66
C TYR A 786 7.89 -26.10 -12.12
N LYS A 787 9.13 -26.60 -12.17
CA LYS A 787 10.36 -25.86 -11.92
C LYS A 787 11.39 -26.28 -12.96
N VAL A 788 11.81 -25.35 -13.80
CA VAL A 788 12.77 -25.60 -14.89
C VAL A 788 13.91 -24.59 -14.78
N ALA A 789 15.17 -25.05 -14.82
CA ALA A 789 16.30 -24.15 -14.79
C ALA A 789 16.34 -23.30 -16.06
N VAL A 790 16.66 -22.00 -15.95
CA VAL A 790 16.74 -21.12 -17.12
C VAL A 790 17.85 -21.58 -18.08
N SER A 791 18.94 -22.15 -17.56
CA SER A 791 20.01 -22.77 -18.35
C SER A 791 19.54 -23.95 -19.20
N ASP A 792 18.47 -24.62 -18.76
CA ASP A 792 17.95 -25.85 -19.35
C ASP A 792 16.62 -25.59 -20.08
N MET A 793 16.27 -24.32 -20.32
CA MET A 793 14.96 -23.91 -20.82
C MET A 793 14.85 -24.09 -22.33
N SER A 794 15.07 -25.32 -22.84
CA SER A 794 14.51 -25.64 -24.14
C SER A 794 12.98 -25.68 -24.02
N TYR A 795 12.27 -25.27 -25.08
CA TYR A 795 10.80 -25.36 -25.13
C TYR A 795 10.32 -26.76 -24.76
N LEU A 796 11.03 -27.78 -25.26
CA LEU A 796 10.74 -29.18 -24.99
C LEU A 796 10.86 -29.55 -23.50
N ASP A 797 11.77 -28.93 -22.75
CA ASP A 797 11.94 -29.22 -21.32
C ASP A 797 10.87 -28.56 -20.46
N VAL A 798 10.40 -27.36 -20.83
CA VAL A 798 9.22 -26.73 -20.23
C VAL A 798 7.97 -27.55 -20.52
N VAL A 799 7.77 -27.95 -21.78
CA VAL A 799 6.64 -28.76 -22.21
C VAL A 799 6.63 -30.12 -21.53
N LYS A 800 7.77 -30.83 -21.42
CA LYS A 800 7.88 -32.07 -20.65
C LYS A 800 7.58 -31.86 -19.16
N ALA A 801 8.01 -30.75 -18.58
CA ALA A 801 7.76 -30.45 -17.18
C ALA A 801 6.26 -30.20 -16.92
N VAL A 802 5.59 -29.47 -17.81
CA VAL A 802 4.14 -29.28 -17.79
C VAL A 802 3.42 -30.61 -18.01
N PHE A 803 3.84 -31.42 -18.98
CA PHE A 803 3.20 -32.71 -19.25
C PHE A 803 3.34 -33.74 -18.14
N LYS A 804 4.43 -33.71 -17.35
CA LYS A 804 4.59 -34.57 -16.18
C LYS A 804 3.56 -34.32 -15.07
N LEU A 805 2.83 -33.20 -15.11
CA LEU A 805 1.76 -32.89 -14.17
C LEU A 805 0.44 -33.61 -14.53
N PHE A 806 0.35 -34.16 -15.74
CA PHE A 806 -0.77 -34.98 -16.20
C PHE A 806 -0.33 -36.46 -16.28
#